data_AF-A0A932I7B3-F1
#
_entry.id   AF-A0A932I7B3-F1
#
_cell.length_a   1.000
_cell.length_b   1.000
_cell.length_c   1.000
_cell.angle_alpha   90.00
_cell.angle_beta   90.00
_cell.angle_gamma   90.00
#
_symmetry.space_group_name_H-M   'P 1'
#
loop_
_entity.id
_entity.type
_entity.pdbx_description
1 polymer ?
#
loop_
_entity_poly.entity_id
_entity_poly.type
_entity_poly.pdbx_seq_one_letter_code
_entity_poly.pdbx_strand_id
1 'polypeptide(L)'
;MTGFEKTATPVENGLLCAGCSFVSDINNVTDAGTTNYATYVRALGLLAENGISVADNTVTYPSGWIAGYVIDLGSEALSADVLNSFRLETWNNGVRQEFKTGLANIRVTLLSGGTGKAYLSFKTTADFDEVRFIFDAVVAVTQDYRIYYAMAFAPDCGTSFTDSYCYKQIGGVVNFNGGLVNALVTLTNPANITDGNKTTYGTFTVPVGTPLLSEPVYAAVMDEQLVYPAGNKAGFMIGYTPSLLTADVLNSLSIATYLHGELQETVVLGTGGAGVNVSALSTAGTERQEVSITTTKAFNEIRLLTDNTLGINVNAIKIYYAFESAPACTDCSMALVAGQASPYTGSLQASRTGTFGGLCIGQSLSGTANVVDANLANYASYTPALLSVGCGGRIAVKNDGVDLPANTFAGFVIAREATLLDLGILDAITINLYRDDNGTPVQSASGAGLLDLGLLNPSSGKTFIGIKSTVAFDEVQIVFDDGLINATLGGTFRIYNAYVIRDDDNDGVADCVEVCGAGNDAIDTDSDGLPDACDGCSVVNSKSSVLDRDGDGVSNACDADSDNDGIADAVEDANGDGDFNNDDFDGDGVPNYRDLDSDNDGINDLNESGISAANIAAMDADNNGVIDGSVAKGSNGMADAIETSDDGTATNNYTVRDTDGDTHKDFLDLDSDNDGINDIKESGHAAIADTNSDGVVDGPDADYDGIMDSADGNDASFGDAADLFPRDTDGDSVPDFRDLDSDNDAIGDLQESGTPGLSDVDNDGVIDGADTDGDGIMDSADGAPAKFGDAADPAVADTDTDGTPNYIDLTSNGVSDDIDSGYRSSMDGDNDGMIDNPSDPEGDGIANNDGLDTKPALFGGIAILYPLPLSAIELSAVLDNTLVQLKWTTENEQQCSRFIVERSTDGISFAACAEVPATGTNGTNGNYSALDELGAAACRPVVYYRVKAMDNDGDFRYSNIVALRPNPGKQVYSWPNPFENQLNLQVELAANASLELRIYNSQGVLLLLKKQPGYTGINTIRLTRQLDRLARGSYLVEVLAGNLKLYSTKLIKL
;
A
#
# COMPACT_ATOMS: atom_id res chain seq x y z
N MET A 1 3.50 2.65 2.50
CA MET A 1 3.41 4.04 2.02
C MET A 1 2.40 4.03 0.88
N THR A 2 1.37 4.87 0.89
CA THR A 2 0.15 4.60 0.10
C THR A 2 0.38 4.29 -1.39
N GLY A 3 -0.14 3.13 -1.82
CA GLY A 3 -0.45 2.79 -3.22
C GLY A 3 -1.66 3.60 -3.70
N PHE A 4 -2.11 3.47 -4.95
CA PHE A 4 -3.33 4.14 -5.48
C PHE A 4 -3.54 4.07 -7.00
N GLU A 5 -4.83 4.22 -7.37
CA GLU A 5 -5.56 4.88 -8.49
C GLU A 5 -4.85 5.87 -9.46
N LYS A 6 -3.52 5.83 -9.59
CA LYS A 6 -2.71 6.96 -10.05
C LYS A 6 -2.34 6.87 -11.52
N THR A 7 -3.05 7.55 -12.41
CA THR A 7 -2.72 7.57 -13.84
C THR A 7 -1.38 8.27 -14.13
N ALA A 8 -0.33 7.51 -14.45
CA ALA A 8 0.96 8.06 -14.89
C ALA A 8 0.99 8.42 -16.39
N THR A 9 1.39 9.65 -16.72
CA THR A 9 1.49 10.13 -18.11
C THR A 9 2.80 10.88 -18.41
N PRO A 10 3.33 10.81 -19.66
CA PRO A 10 4.53 11.55 -20.03
C PRO A 10 4.19 13.01 -20.36
N VAL A 11 4.82 13.95 -19.64
CA VAL A 11 4.66 15.38 -19.93
C VAL A 11 5.57 15.76 -21.10
N GLU A 12 4.99 16.15 -22.25
CA GLU A 12 5.74 16.65 -23.42
C GLU A 12 5.23 18.03 -23.90
N ASN A 13 5.93 19.11 -23.56
CA ASN A 13 5.62 20.48 -24.02
C ASN A 13 6.81 21.11 -24.77
N GLY A 14 6.88 20.98 -26.10
CA GLY A 14 7.95 21.61 -26.88
C GLY A 14 7.78 21.64 -28.41
N LEU A 15 8.23 22.72 -29.06
CA LEU A 15 8.24 22.84 -30.53
C LEU A 15 9.54 22.24 -31.11
N LEU A 16 9.44 21.00 -31.63
CA LEU A 16 10.53 20.16 -32.16
C LEU A 16 11.58 19.75 -31.12
N CYS A 17 11.42 18.56 -30.56
CA CYS A 17 12.56 17.78 -30.08
C CYS A 17 13.01 16.77 -31.15
N ALA A 18 14.32 16.63 -31.37
CA ALA A 18 14.89 15.72 -32.37
C ALA A 18 15.63 14.57 -31.67
N GLY A 19 14.85 13.60 -31.16
CA GLY A 19 15.36 12.48 -30.37
C GLY A 19 15.17 12.64 -28.85
N CYS A 20 14.15 13.38 -28.40
CA CYS A 20 13.55 13.06 -27.11
C CYS A 20 13.05 11.62 -27.16
N SER A 21 13.30 10.88 -26.10
CA SER A 21 12.96 9.46 -26.02
C SER A 21 12.07 9.25 -24.81
N PHE A 22 10.98 8.52 -25.07
CA PHE A 22 10.20 7.70 -24.15
C PHE A 22 10.72 7.66 -22.71
N VAL A 23 9.86 8.06 -21.78
CA VAL A 23 9.83 7.39 -20.48
C VAL A 23 9.50 5.93 -20.78
N SER A 24 10.36 4.99 -20.37
CA SER A 24 10.00 3.57 -20.39
C SER A 24 9.41 3.17 -19.05
N ASP A 25 8.51 2.18 -19.09
CA ASP A 25 8.01 1.50 -17.89
C ASP A 25 7.31 2.50 -16.94
N ILE A 26 6.55 3.43 -17.53
CA ILE A 26 6.01 4.63 -16.83
C ILE A 26 4.98 4.29 -15.75
N ASN A 27 4.32 3.13 -15.81
CA ASN A 27 3.39 2.69 -14.78
C ASN A 27 4.10 2.30 -13.48
N ASN A 28 5.41 2.03 -13.49
CA ASN A 28 6.22 1.71 -12.29
C ASN A 28 6.46 2.94 -11.38
N VAL A 29 5.49 3.84 -11.29
CA VAL A 29 5.51 5.08 -10.49
C VAL A 29 4.18 5.33 -9.77
N THR A 30 3.20 4.46 -9.99
CA THR A 30 1.81 4.56 -9.53
C THR A 30 1.62 3.68 -8.30
N ASP A 31 2.15 2.45 -8.38
CA ASP A 31 2.49 1.62 -7.23
C ASP A 31 3.52 2.31 -6.31
N ALA A 32 3.56 1.94 -5.03
CA ALA A 32 4.54 2.42 -4.05
C ALA A 32 5.93 1.74 -4.17
N GLY A 33 6.16 0.98 -5.24
CA GLY A 33 7.18 -0.05 -5.34
C GLY A 33 8.61 0.44 -5.17
N THR A 34 9.33 -0.21 -4.26
CA THR A 34 10.71 0.17 -3.94
C THR A 34 11.75 -0.48 -4.87
N THR A 35 11.37 -1.34 -5.82
CA THR A 35 12.33 -2.20 -6.58
C THR A 35 12.27 -2.02 -8.11
N ASN A 36 11.07 -1.89 -8.66
CA ASN A 36 10.73 -1.40 -10.00
C ASN A 36 11.02 0.11 -10.14
N TYR A 37 10.90 0.67 -11.35
CA TYR A 37 11.05 2.11 -11.63
C TYR A 37 10.73 2.43 -13.11
N ALA A 38 10.26 3.64 -13.38
CA ALA A 38 10.28 4.23 -14.72
C ALA A 38 11.68 4.76 -15.07
N THR A 39 12.06 4.71 -16.34
CA THR A 39 13.35 5.26 -16.81
C THR A 39 13.16 6.46 -17.73
N TYR A 40 13.68 7.62 -17.34
CA TYR A 40 13.71 8.83 -18.18
C TYR A 40 14.97 8.88 -19.04
N VAL A 41 14.81 8.78 -20.37
CA VAL A 41 15.91 8.67 -21.34
C VAL A 41 16.13 9.97 -22.13
N ARG A 42 17.06 10.79 -21.65
CA ARG A 42 17.90 11.74 -22.40
C ARG A 42 17.24 12.54 -23.55
N ALA A 43 16.52 13.60 -23.22
CA ALA A 43 16.14 14.65 -24.17
C ALA A 43 17.31 15.54 -24.64
N LEU A 44 17.37 15.85 -25.94
CA LEU A 44 18.13 16.99 -26.49
C LEU A 44 17.17 18.03 -27.11
N GLY A 45 16.29 18.56 -26.28
CA GLY A 45 15.37 19.65 -26.62
C GLY A 45 16.01 21.03 -26.42
N LEU A 46 15.37 22.07 -26.98
CA LEU A 46 15.64 23.47 -26.66
C LEU A 46 14.29 24.13 -26.43
N LEU A 47 14.02 24.59 -25.20
CA LEU A 47 12.67 25.04 -24.78
C LEU A 47 11.61 23.93 -24.93
N ALA A 48 11.93 22.73 -24.45
CA ALA A 48 10.97 21.64 -24.28
C ALA A 48 10.92 21.28 -22.80
N GLU A 49 9.73 21.30 -22.19
CA GLU A 49 9.48 20.73 -20.87
C GLU A 49 9.18 19.25 -21.09
N ASN A 50 9.89 18.38 -20.38
CA ASN A 50 9.75 16.92 -20.47
C ASN A 50 9.68 16.38 -19.04
N GLY A 51 8.85 15.38 -18.76
CA GLY A 51 8.70 14.87 -17.39
C GLY A 51 7.73 13.71 -17.25
N ILE A 52 7.44 13.36 -16.00
CA ILE A 52 6.36 12.45 -15.62
C ILE A 52 5.28 13.27 -14.92
N SER A 53 4.02 12.98 -15.23
CA SER A 53 2.81 13.33 -14.50
C SER A 53 2.34 12.08 -13.78
N VAL A 54 1.86 12.22 -12.55
CA VAL A 54 1.08 11.20 -11.87
C VAL A 54 -0.15 11.91 -11.31
N ALA A 55 -1.31 11.55 -11.82
CA ALA A 55 -2.60 12.11 -11.42
C ALA A 55 -3.38 11.06 -10.64
N ASP A 56 -3.75 11.41 -9.42
CA ASP A 56 -4.87 10.79 -8.74
C ASP A 56 -6.16 11.19 -9.47
N ASN A 57 -7.15 10.29 -9.51
CA ASN A 57 -8.46 10.55 -10.12
C ASN A 57 -9.63 10.43 -9.14
N THR A 58 -9.42 9.86 -7.95
CA THR A 58 -10.40 9.73 -6.87
C THR A 58 -10.18 10.85 -5.84
N VAL A 59 -8.97 10.96 -5.28
CA VAL A 59 -8.68 11.84 -4.14
C VAL A 59 -8.21 13.24 -4.58
N THR A 60 -8.81 14.28 -3.99
CA THR A 60 -8.30 15.66 -4.05
C THR A 60 -7.65 16.04 -2.72
N TYR A 61 -6.35 15.76 -2.60
CA TYR A 61 -5.52 16.05 -1.42
C TYR A 61 -5.60 17.52 -0.96
N PRO A 62 -6.04 17.81 0.28
CA PRO A 62 -6.23 19.18 0.75
C PRO A 62 -4.92 19.94 1.01
N SER A 63 -5.01 21.26 1.01
CA SER A 63 -3.87 22.17 1.19
C SER A 63 -3.14 21.91 2.51
N GLY A 64 -1.84 21.57 2.40
CA GLY A 64 -1.01 21.23 3.55
C GLY A 64 -0.40 19.85 3.46
N TRP A 65 -0.92 18.93 2.63
CA TRP A 65 -0.28 17.65 2.33
C TRP A 65 1.13 17.81 1.71
N ILE A 66 1.93 16.75 1.66
CA ILE A 66 3.29 16.78 1.10
C ILE A 66 3.36 15.99 -0.20
N ALA A 67 3.56 16.71 -1.30
CA ALA A 67 3.62 16.15 -2.65
C ALA A 67 5.08 15.92 -3.10
N GLY A 68 5.37 14.80 -3.74
CA GLY A 68 6.73 14.47 -4.17
C GLY A 68 6.90 13.24 -5.07
N TYR A 69 8.16 12.82 -5.25
CA TYR A 69 8.59 11.63 -5.98
C TYR A 69 9.87 11.03 -5.36
N VAL A 70 10.05 9.71 -5.43
CA VAL A 70 11.32 9.04 -5.14
C VAL A 70 12.10 8.80 -6.44
N ILE A 71 13.35 9.29 -6.51
CA ILE A 71 14.20 9.13 -7.72
C ILE A 71 15.61 8.69 -7.37
N ASP A 72 16.26 7.89 -8.21
CA ASP A 72 17.69 7.60 -8.09
C ASP A 72 18.52 8.70 -8.77
N LEU A 73 19.26 9.45 -7.94
CA LEU A 73 20.18 10.49 -8.41
C LEU A 73 21.51 9.88 -8.89
N GLY A 74 21.85 8.67 -8.46
CA GLY A 74 23.15 8.05 -8.66
C GLY A 74 24.26 8.69 -7.82
N SER A 75 25.37 7.96 -7.68
CA SER A 75 26.44 8.23 -6.72
C SER A 75 27.29 9.51 -6.93
N GLU A 76 27.01 10.32 -7.96
CA GLU A 76 27.74 11.58 -8.23
C GLU A 76 26.84 12.82 -8.49
N ALA A 77 25.51 12.70 -8.61
CA ALA A 77 24.70 13.73 -9.30
C ALA A 77 24.09 14.85 -8.44
N LEU A 78 24.30 14.87 -7.11
CA LEU A 78 23.82 15.92 -6.19
C LEU A 78 24.57 17.26 -6.39
N SER A 79 24.36 17.88 -7.55
CA SER A 79 24.87 19.20 -7.93
C SER A 79 23.73 20.20 -8.08
N ALA A 80 23.98 21.48 -7.79
CA ALA A 80 23.00 22.55 -7.97
C ALA A 80 22.48 22.60 -9.42
N ASP A 81 23.35 22.38 -10.41
CA ASP A 81 22.98 22.49 -11.82
C ASP A 81 22.04 21.36 -12.28
N VAL A 82 22.06 20.20 -11.60
CA VAL A 82 21.08 19.11 -11.77
C VAL A 82 19.77 19.46 -11.04
N LEU A 83 19.83 19.80 -9.76
CA LEU A 83 18.62 20.02 -8.95
C LEU A 83 17.86 21.29 -9.36
N ASN A 84 18.56 22.31 -9.90
CA ASN A 84 17.93 23.48 -10.53
C ASN A 84 17.41 23.20 -11.95
N SER A 85 17.67 22.01 -12.50
CA SER A 85 16.99 21.51 -13.71
C SER A 85 15.76 20.66 -13.38
N PHE A 86 15.45 20.44 -12.10
CA PHE A 86 14.25 19.76 -11.65
C PHE A 86 13.19 20.76 -11.17
N ARG A 87 11.94 20.46 -11.49
CA ARG A 87 10.77 21.20 -11.06
C ARG A 87 9.68 20.22 -10.64
N LEU A 88 9.21 20.36 -9.40
CA LEU A 88 7.97 19.71 -8.97
C LEU A 88 6.81 20.68 -9.22
N GLU A 89 5.66 20.16 -9.64
CA GLU A 89 4.41 20.92 -9.78
C GLU A 89 3.27 20.15 -9.12
N THR A 90 2.29 20.86 -8.57
CA THR A 90 0.99 20.28 -8.21
C THR A 90 -0.12 20.95 -9.01
N TRP A 91 -1.09 20.15 -9.42
CA TRP A 91 -2.22 20.49 -10.28
C TRP A 91 -3.51 20.04 -9.59
N ASN A 92 -4.62 20.66 -9.97
CA ASN A 92 -5.98 20.31 -9.53
C ASN A 92 -6.91 20.48 -10.73
N ASN A 93 -7.64 19.44 -11.09
CA ASN A 93 -8.54 19.34 -12.24
C ASN A 93 -7.88 19.84 -13.54
N GLY A 94 -6.64 19.41 -13.78
CA GLY A 94 -5.83 19.84 -14.93
C GLY A 94 -5.41 21.32 -14.92
N VAL A 95 -5.49 22.00 -13.77
CA VAL A 95 -5.03 23.38 -13.56
C VAL A 95 -3.89 23.42 -12.54
N ARG A 96 -2.71 23.90 -12.94
CA ARG A 96 -1.55 24.02 -12.03
C ARG A 96 -1.83 24.96 -10.86
N GLN A 97 -1.73 24.43 -9.65
CA GLN A 97 -1.80 25.18 -8.41
C GLN A 97 -0.42 25.76 -8.07
N GLU A 98 0.60 24.89 -7.99
CA GLU A 98 1.94 25.28 -7.55
C GLU A 98 3.06 24.73 -8.45
N PHE A 99 4.24 25.34 -8.33
CA PHE A 99 5.49 24.74 -8.77
C PHE A 99 6.64 25.18 -7.87
N LYS A 100 7.61 24.28 -7.66
CA LYS A 100 8.85 24.53 -6.91
C LYS A 100 10.04 24.13 -7.78
N THR A 101 11.13 24.89 -7.72
CA THR A 101 12.37 24.63 -8.48
C THR A 101 13.60 24.73 -7.59
N GLY A 102 14.52 23.77 -7.71
CA GLY A 102 15.81 23.80 -7.03
C GLY A 102 15.78 23.64 -5.50
N LEU A 103 16.96 23.46 -4.92
CA LEU A 103 17.21 23.14 -3.50
C LEU A 103 16.52 24.06 -2.48
N ALA A 104 16.25 25.31 -2.84
CA ALA A 104 15.62 26.28 -1.94
C ALA A 104 14.09 26.10 -1.82
N ASN A 105 13.47 25.25 -2.64
CA ASN A 105 12.02 25.05 -2.69
C ASN A 105 11.60 23.57 -2.82
N ILE A 106 12.52 22.68 -3.23
CA ILE A 106 12.33 21.22 -3.30
C ILE A 106 13.20 20.58 -2.20
N ARG A 107 12.58 19.77 -1.35
CA ARG A 107 13.22 18.92 -0.34
C ARG A 107 14.06 17.85 -1.03
N VAL A 108 15.16 17.46 -0.42
CA VAL A 108 15.99 16.33 -0.90
C VAL A 108 16.36 15.48 0.30
N THR A 109 15.63 14.39 0.47
CA THR A 109 15.75 13.41 1.56
C THR A 109 16.48 12.21 0.97
N LEU A 110 17.68 11.87 1.47
CA LEU A 110 18.44 10.72 0.97
C LEU A 110 17.97 9.45 1.66
N LEU A 111 17.36 8.54 0.91
CA LEU A 111 16.92 7.25 1.42
C LEU A 111 18.15 6.37 1.73
N SER A 112 17.99 5.46 2.69
CA SER A 112 19.11 4.74 3.30
C SER A 112 19.69 3.62 2.39
N GLY A 113 20.55 2.76 2.94
CA GLY A 113 21.17 1.64 2.21
C GLY A 113 22.25 2.00 1.16
N GLY A 114 22.47 3.28 0.85
CA GLY A 114 23.53 3.72 -0.07
C GLY A 114 23.23 3.47 -1.55
N THR A 115 21.95 3.32 -1.89
CA THR A 115 21.44 3.04 -3.24
C THR A 115 21.68 4.19 -4.23
N GLY A 116 21.57 5.44 -3.77
CA GLY A 116 21.51 6.64 -4.60
C GLY A 116 20.11 7.24 -4.75
N LYS A 117 19.09 6.60 -4.17
CA LYS A 117 17.72 7.12 -4.08
C LYS A 117 17.64 8.40 -3.24
N ALA A 118 16.79 9.32 -3.68
CA ALA A 118 16.39 10.50 -2.95
C ALA A 118 14.89 10.74 -3.12
N TYR A 119 14.20 11.00 -2.02
CA TYR A 119 12.85 11.55 -2.01
C TYR A 119 12.92 13.07 -2.25
N LEU A 120 12.13 13.56 -3.21
CA LEU A 120 12.01 14.95 -3.64
C LEU A 120 10.59 15.45 -3.40
N SER A 121 10.40 16.50 -2.59
CA SER A 121 9.03 16.94 -2.24
C SER A 121 8.88 18.40 -1.82
N PHE A 122 7.64 18.82 -1.59
CA PHE A 122 7.29 20.07 -0.91
C PHE A 122 5.93 19.99 -0.19
N LYS A 123 5.75 20.79 0.86
CA LYS A 123 4.44 20.95 1.53
C LYS A 123 3.55 21.89 0.71
N THR A 124 2.34 21.46 0.38
CA THR A 124 1.41 22.22 -0.46
C THR A 124 0.74 23.34 0.32
N THR A 125 0.18 24.30 -0.42
CA THR A 125 -0.55 25.47 0.10
C THR A 125 -1.87 25.72 -0.66
N ALA A 126 -2.25 24.76 -1.50
CA ALA A 126 -3.51 24.64 -2.23
C ALA A 126 -3.78 23.14 -2.47
N ASP A 127 -5.05 22.80 -2.64
CA ASP A 127 -5.55 21.43 -2.80
C ASP A 127 -5.18 20.87 -4.18
N PHE A 128 -4.84 19.58 -4.32
CA PHE A 128 -4.30 19.00 -5.57
C PHE A 128 -4.76 17.55 -5.81
N ASP A 129 -4.77 17.14 -7.08
CA ASP A 129 -4.98 15.75 -7.52
C ASP A 129 -3.71 15.20 -8.21
N GLU A 130 -2.97 16.05 -8.91
CA GLU A 130 -1.87 15.63 -9.77
C GLU A 130 -0.52 16.23 -9.36
N VAL A 131 0.49 15.38 -9.23
CA VAL A 131 1.90 15.76 -8.99
C VAL A 131 2.70 15.55 -10.28
N ARG A 132 3.56 16.50 -10.66
CA ARG A 132 4.42 16.40 -11.85
C ARG A 132 5.89 16.61 -11.54
N PHE A 133 6.75 15.76 -12.10
CA PHE A 133 8.21 15.91 -12.05
C PHE A 133 8.77 16.27 -13.44
N ILE A 134 9.25 17.51 -13.57
CA ILE A 134 9.63 18.12 -14.85
C ILE A 134 11.14 18.41 -14.91
N PHE A 135 11.75 18.08 -16.05
CA PHE A 135 13.13 18.39 -16.41
C PHE A 135 13.20 19.67 -17.28
N ASP A 136 13.80 20.74 -16.75
CA ASP A 136 13.99 22.02 -17.42
C ASP A 136 15.22 22.02 -18.36
N ALA A 137 14.98 22.17 -19.66
CA ALA A 137 15.95 21.94 -20.75
C ALA A 137 17.05 23.01 -20.94
N VAL A 138 17.65 23.49 -19.84
CA VAL A 138 18.70 24.54 -19.85
C VAL A 138 20.11 23.99 -19.65
N VAL A 139 20.27 22.83 -18.99
CA VAL A 139 21.57 22.16 -18.78
C VAL A 139 21.53 20.74 -19.35
N ALA A 140 22.65 20.29 -19.91
CA ALA A 140 22.74 18.96 -20.50
C ALA A 140 22.90 17.88 -19.42
N VAL A 141 21.78 17.33 -18.96
CA VAL A 141 21.73 16.05 -18.26
C VAL A 141 22.48 15.00 -19.09
N THR A 142 23.47 14.33 -18.49
CA THR A 142 24.32 13.33 -19.16
C THR A 142 24.06 11.89 -18.74
N GLN A 143 23.15 11.68 -17.79
CA GLN A 143 22.73 10.39 -17.26
C GLN A 143 21.24 10.16 -17.50
N ASP A 144 20.82 8.91 -17.49
CA ASP A 144 19.40 8.55 -17.44
C ASP A 144 18.97 8.51 -15.97
N TYR A 145 17.74 8.91 -15.65
CA TYR A 145 17.20 8.89 -14.28
C TYR A 145 16.23 7.74 -14.11
N ARG A 146 16.28 7.07 -12.95
CA ARG A 146 15.27 6.11 -12.50
C ARG A 146 14.34 6.84 -11.54
N ILE A 147 13.05 6.83 -11.85
CA ILE A 147 12.00 7.41 -11.02
C ILE A 147 11.23 6.20 -10.50
N TYR A 148 11.16 6.06 -9.17
CA TYR A 148 10.30 5.09 -8.51
C TYR A 148 8.91 5.74 -8.45
N TYR A 149 8.27 5.81 -7.30
CA TYR A 149 6.91 6.30 -7.14
C TYR A 149 6.78 7.84 -7.01
N ALA A 150 5.60 8.36 -7.34
CA ALA A 150 5.11 9.64 -6.81
C ALA A 150 4.61 9.45 -5.36
N MET A 151 4.28 10.53 -4.65
CA MET A 151 3.52 10.42 -3.39
C MET A 151 2.80 11.71 -3.01
N ALA A 152 1.75 11.54 -2.22
CA ALA A 152 1.09 12.53 -1.39
C ALA A 152 0.99 11.94 0.04
N PHE A 153 1.21 12.73 1.10
CA PHE A 153 0.87 12.29 2.47
C PHE A 153 0.38 13.43 3.37
N ALA A 154 -0.46 13.09 4.34
CA ALA A 154 -1.11 14.02 5.25
C ALA A 154 -0.11 14.76 6.15
N PRO A 155 -0.36 16.04 6.50
CA PRO A 155 0.56 16.83 7.32
C PRO A 155 0.60 16.47 8.81
N ASP A 156 -0.21 15.52 9.24
CA ASP A 156 -0.45 15.13 10.63
C ASP A 156 -0.41 13.59 10.81
N CYS A 157 0.15 12.85 9.83
CA CYS A 157 0.26 11.37 9.75
C CYS A 157 1.25 10.74 10.74
N GLY A 158 1.20 11.13 12.01
CA GLY A 158 2.04 10.53 13.05
C GLY A 158 1.55 10.85 14.45
N THR A 159 1.43 9.81 15.27
CA THR A 159 0.83 9.93 16.60
C THR A 159 1.67 10.83 17.51
N SER A 160 1.01 11.57 18.41
CA SER A 160 1.71 12.48 19.31
C SER A 160 2.39 11.69 20.42
N PHE A 161 3.72 11.61 20.40
CA PHE A 161 4.47 10.81 21.37
C PHE A 161 4.34 11.37 22.80
N THR A 162 3.93 10.54 23.76
CA THR A 162 3.59 10.96 25.14
C THR A 162 4.40 10.31 26.27
N ASP A 163 5.36 9.43 25.99
CA ASP A 163 6.11 8.77 27.07
C ASP A 163 7.07 9.72 27.83
N SER A 164 7.51 9.27 29.00
CA SER A 164 8.45 9.91 29.92
C SER A 164 9.88 9.33 29.87
N TYR A 165 10.19 8.39 28.97
CA TYR A 165 11.55 7.86 28.78
C TYR A 165 12.60 8.96 28.59
N CYS A 166 13.81 8.71 29.10
CA CYS A 166 14.90 9.68 29.12
C CYS A 166 16.02 9.29 28.15
N TYR A 167 16.26 10.13 27.14
CA TYR A 167 17.23 9.89 26.07
C TYR A 167 16.83 8.71 25.16
N LYS A 168 15.52 8.55 24.90
CA LYS A 168 14.98 7.66 23.85
C LYS A 168 15.70 7.96 22.54
N GLN A 169 16.11 6.90 21.83
CA GLN A 169 16.68 7.03 20.50
C GLN A 169 15.56 7.43 19.52
N ILE A 170 15.79 8.46 18.70
CA ILE A 170 14.84 8.79 17.62
C ILE A 170 15.08 7.76 16.52
N GLY A 171 14.04 7.02 16.14
CA GLY A 171 14.09 5.96 15.14
C GLY A 171 14.08 6.47 13.70
N GLY A 172 13.75 5.58 12.76
CA GLY A 172 13.51 5.93 11.36
C GLY A 172 14.75 6.25 10.52
N VAL A 173 14.58 7.16 9.55
CA VAL A 173 15.44 7.31 8.37
C VAL A 173 16.54 8.35 8.54
N VAL A 174 17.79 7.87 8.49
CA VAL A 174 19.00 8.69 8.58
C VAL A 174 19.27 9.44 7.29
N ASN A 175 19.13 10.76 7.37
CA ASN A 175 19.21 11.70 6.25
C ASN A 175 20.55 12.45 6.19
N PHE A 176 20.97 12.85 4.98
CA PHE A 176 22.26 13.51 4.77
C PHE A 176 22.23 14.51 3.60
N ASN A 177 22.92 15.64 3.77
CA ASN A 177 23.13 16.61 2.70
C ASN A 177 24.57 17.16 2.72
N GLY A 178 25.39 16.69 1.78
CA GLY A 178 26.78 17.14 1.57
C GLY A 178 26.92 18.47 0.81
N GLY A 179 25.82 19.12 0.45
CA GLY A 179 25.79 20.37 -0.31
C GLY A 179 26.46 20.27 -1.68
N LEU A 180 26.84 21.42 -2.25
CA LEU A 180 27.44 21.49 -3.60
C LEU A 180 28.88 20.94 -3.69
N VAL A 181 29.35 20.31 -2.61
CA VAL A 181 30.67 19.69 -2.44
C VAL A 181 30.54 18.26 -1.89
N ASN A 182 29.42 17.57 -2.20
CA ASN A 182 29.10 16.22 -1.74
C ASN A 182 30.24 15.19 -2.02
N ALA A 183 30.98 15.33 -3.12
CA ALA A 183 32.17 14.50 -3.39
C ALA A 183 33.36 14.67 -2.39
N LEU A 184 33.21 15.53 -1.37
CA LEU A 184 34.18 15.76 -0.28
C LEU A 184 33.57 15.60 1.12
N VAL A 185 32.28 15.88 1.30
CA VAL A 185 31.59 15.69 2.58
C VAL A 185 30.95 14.31 2.59
N THR A 186 31.18 13.49 3.61
CA THR A 186 30.67 12.11 3.64
C THR A 186 30.07 11.74 5.00
N LEU A 187 28.90 11.10 4.99
CA LEU A 187 28.40 10.32 6.12
C LEU A 187 28.65 8.83 5.82
N THR A 188 29.53 8.19 6.60
CA THR A 188 29.80 6.75 6.48
C THR A 188 29.11 5.98 7.60
N ASN A 189 28.56 4.80 7.28
CA ASN A 189 27.76 3.99 8.19
C ASN A 189 26.52 4.75 8.75
N PRO A 190 25.64 5.31 7.90
CA PRO A 190 24.50 6.11 8.37
C PRO A 190 23.56 5.31 9.27
N ALA A 191 23.28 4.04 8.96
CA ALA A 191 22.39 3.17 9.75
C ALA A 191 22.80 3.06 11.23
N ASN A 192 24.09 3.16 11.54
CA ASN A 192 24.64 3.21 12.90
C ASN A 192 24.33 4.52 13.68
N ILE A 193 23.17 5.11 13.43
CA ILE A 193 22.59 6.28 14.10
C ILE A 193 21.15 5.94 14.55
N THR A 194 20.53 4.92 13.95
CA THR A 194 19.18 4.38 14.23
C THR A 194 19.18 2.84 14.26
N ASP A 195 20.32 2.20 14.58
CA ASP A 195 20.47 0.73 14.69
C ASP A 195 20.19 0.20 16.12
N GLY A 196 19.45 0.96 16.93
CA GLY A 196 19.18 0.73 18.36
C GLY A 196 20.41 0.65 19.28
N ASN A 197 21.61 0.61 18.72
CA ASN A 197 22.82 0.31 19.45
C ASN A 197 23.51 1.61 19.86
N LYS A 198 23.21 2.06 21.07
CA LYS A 198 23.75 3.28 21.66
C LYS A 198 25.28 3.26 21.84
N THR A 199 26.02 2.26 21.32
CA THR A 199 27.50 2.17 21.29
C THR A 199 28.13 2.20 19.89
N THR A 200 27.36 1.97 18.81
CA THR A 200 27.84 2.13 17.43
C THR A 200 27.86 3.62 17.05
N TYR A 201 28.27 3.95 15.82
CA TYR A 201 28.21 5.33 15.31
C TYR A 201 28.37 5.41 13.79
N GLY A 202 27.61 6.31 13.17
CA GLY A 202 27.93 6.92 11.88
C GLY A 202 29.09 7.91 12.00
N THR A 203 29.78 8.20 10.90
CA THR A 203 30.87 9.21 10.87
C THR A 203 30.65 10.25 9.79
N PHE A 204 30.35 11.47 10.22
CA PHE A 204 30.11 12.67 9.42
C PHE A 204 31.41 13.46 9.25
N THR A 205 31.94 13.52 8.02
CA THR A 205 33.25 14.08 7.69
C THR A 205 33.10 15.36 6.88
N VAL A 206 33.69 16.47 7.35
CA VAL A 206 33.63 17.79 6.70
C VAL A 206 35.06 18.34 6.49
N PRO A 207 35.63 18.24 5.28
CA PRO A 207 37.01 18.66 5.03
C PRO A 207 37.27 20.17 5.17
N VAL A 208 38.54 20.50 5.44
CA VAL A 208 38.99 21.89 5.65
C VAL A 208 38.81 22.75 4.40
N GLY A 209 38.08 23.87 4.55
CA GLY A 209 37.99 24.91 3.52
C GLY A 209 37.04 24.61 2.37
N THR A 210 36.09 23.69 2.57
CA THR A 210 34.89 23.56 1.73
C THR A 210 34.12 24.89 1.72
N PRO A 211 34.00 25.58 0.57
CA PRO A 211 33.22 26.81 0.50
C PRO A 211 31.73 26.45 0.50
N LEU A 212 31.04 26.67 1.63
CA LEU A 212 29.59 26.53 1.68
C LEU A 212 28.96 27.62 0.78
N LEU A 213 28.23 27.18 -0.23
CA LEU A 213 27.52 28.03 -1.18
C LEU A 213 26.02 27.76 -1.03
N SER A 214 25.32 28.81 -0.59
CA SER A 214 23.90 28.92 -0.22
C SER A 214 23.36 27.95 0.84
N GLU A 215 23.56 26.64 0.71
CA GLU A 215 22.91 25.65 1.57
C GLU A 215 23.79 25.13 2.73
N PRO A 216 23.21 24.87 3.92
CA PRO A 216 23.91 24.29 5.05
C PRO A 216 24.08 22.77 4.90
N VAL A 217 25.25 22.27 5.29
CA VAL A 217 25.60 20.85 5.23
C VAL A 217 25.20 20.15 6.53
N TYR A 218 24.45 19.04 6.44
CA TYR A 218 23.88 18.35 7.61
C TYR A 218 23.91 16.82 7.53
N ALA A 219 23.86 16.21 8.72
CA ALA A 219 23.34 14.87 8.95
C ALA A 219 22.05 14.99 9.80
N ALA A 220 21.12 14.07 9.64
CA ALA A 220 19.76 14.18 10.19
C ALA A 220 19.17 12.81 10.50
N VAL A 221 18.13 12.79 11.32
CA VAL A 221 17.23 11.65 11.54
C VAL A 221 15.80 12.15 11.40
N MET A 222 15.00 11.43 10.63
CA MET A 222 13.57 11.68 10.47
C MET A 222 12.82 10.43 10.94
N ASP A 223 11.95 10.63 11.92
CA ASP A 223 10.94 9.68 12.31
C ASP A 223 9.75 9.79 11.33
N GLU A 224 9.27 8.66 10.84
CA GLU A 224 8.24 8.60 9.81
C GLU A 224 6.86 8.25 10.39
N GLN A 225 6.80 7.74 11.64
CA GLN A 225 5.56 7.38 12.35
C GLN A 225 5.24 8.29 13.56
N LEU A 226 6.24 8.91 14.21
CA LEU A 226 6.03 9.66 15.46
C LEU A 226 6.23 11.17 15.35
N VAL A 227 5.37 11.93 16.03
CA VAL A 227 5.50 13.39 16.22
C VAL A 227 5.88 13.70 17.67
N TYR A 228 7.11 14.16 17.88
CA TYR A 228 7.65 14.53 19.19
C TYR A 228 7.16 15.92 19.63
N PRO A 229 6.69 16.10 20.87
CA PRO A 229 6.01 17.32 21.31
C PRO A 229 6.93 18.50 21.66
N ALA A 230 6.31 19.68 21.81
CA ALA A 230 6.98 20.93 22.11
C ALA A 230 7.40 21.07 23.58
N GLY A 231 8.67 21.43 23.83
CA GLY A 231 9.22 21.68 25.17
C GLY A 231 10.21 20.63 25.66
N ASN A 232 10.31 19.52 24.94
CA ASN A 232 11.20 18.40 25.20
C ASN A 232 12.67 18.76 24.87
N LYS A 233 13.63 17.94 25.31
CA LYS A 233 15.02 18.05 24.83
C LYS A 233 15.17 17.18 23.58
N ALA A 234 15.69 17.74 22.50
CA ALA A 234 16.03 16.99 21.30
C ALA A 234 17.49 17.25 20.92
N GLY A 235 18.23 16.21 20.53
CA GLY A 235 19.68 16.32 20.35
C GLY A 235 20.36 15.15 19.67
N PHE A 236 21.70 15.16 19.73
CA PHE A 236 22.56 14.09 19.26
C PHE A 236 23.62 13.75 20.31
N MET A 237 23.94 12.46 20.42
CA MET A 237 25.12 12.00 21.13
C MET A 237 26.28 11.84 20.14
N ILE A 238 27.34 12.64 20.30
CA ILE A 238 28.41 12.76 19.31
C ILE A 238 29.81 12.62 19.92
N GLY A 239 30.77 12.15 19.14
CA GLY A 239 32.19 12.07 19.54
C GLY A 239 33.08 12.74 18.50
N TYR A 240 34.06 13.54 18.92
CA TYR A 240 34.96 14.24 18.01
C TYR A 240 36.37 13.65 18.00
N THR A 241 37.10 13.79 16.89
CA THR A 241 38.44 13.20 16.72
C THR A 241 39.45 14.21 16.15
N PRO A 242 40.65 14.38 16.77
CA PRO A 242 41.28 13.51 17.77
C PRO A 242 41.07 13.93 19.24
N SER A 243 40.06 14.75 19.55
CA SER A 243 39.71 15.21 20.91
C SER A 243 38.25 15.66 20.96
N LEU A 244 37.74 15.95 22.15
CA LEU A 244 36.46 16.64 22.38
C LEU A 244 36.32 17.98 21.63
N LEU A 245 35.09 18.42 21.38
CA LEU A 245 34.73 19.62 20.61
C LEU A 245 35.23 20.91 21.28
N THR A 246 35.85 21.81 20.51
CA THR A 246 36.28 23.13 21.00
C THR A 246 35.17 24.18 20.87
N ALA A 247 35.35 25.33 21.52
CA ALA A 247 34.38 26.43 21.44
C ALA A 247 34.24 26.97 20.02
N ASP A 248 35.31 26.94 19.23
CA ASP A 248 35.28 27.32 17.82
C ASP A 248 34.42 26.32 17.02
N VAL A 249 34.57 25.01 17.26
CA VAL A 249 33.74 23.99 16.59
C VAL A 249 32.27 24.10 17.00
N LEU A 250 31.94 24.28 18.28
CA LEU A 250 30.53 24.48 18.69
C LEU A 250 29.91 25.75 18.08
N ASN A 251 30.68 26.80 17.82
CA ASN A 251 30.19 27.98 17.09
C ASN A 251 29.96 27.72 15.59
N SER A 252 30.51 26.63 15.04
CA SER A 252 30.22 26.14 13.68
C SER A 252 29.15 25.04 13.63
N LEU A 253 28.53 24.66 14.76
CA LEU A 253 27.48 23.65 14.82
C LEU A 253 26.13 24.26 15.22
N SER A 254 25.06 23.79 14.56
CA SER A 254 23.68 24.12 14.91
C SER A 254 22.82 22.87 14.94
N ILE A 255 21.74 22.91 15.71
CA ILE A 255 20.64 21.95 15.62
C ILE A 255 19.43 22.67 15.01
N ALA A 256 18.70 22.01 14.12
CA ALA A 256 17.40 22.46 13.64
C ALA A 256 16.40 21.30 13.66
N THR A 257 15.16 21.60 14.00
CA THR A 257 14.05 20.65 14.00
C THR A 257 13.02 21.03 12.95
N TYR A 258 12.35 20.01 12.42
CA TYR A 258 11.40 20.12 11.32
C TYR A 258 10.19 19.22 11.59
N LEU A 259 8.99 19.63 11.15
CA LEU A 259 7.73 18.91 11.37
C LEU A 259 7.02 18.72 10.02
N HIS A 260 6.91 17.47 9.59
CA HIS A 260 6.64 17.07 8.20
C HIS A 260 7.50 17.94 7.26
N GLY A 261 8.80 17.95 7.60
CA GLY A 261 9.83 18.77 6.96
C GLY A 261 9.75 20.29 7.14
N GLU A 262 8.67 20.92 7.62
CA GLU A 262 8.62 22.39 7.76
C GLU A 262 9.51 22.88 8.90
N LEU A 263 10.29 23.95 8.66
CA LEU A 263 11.32 24.41 9.59
C LEU A 263 10.70 24.99 10.87
N GLN A 264 10.93 24.30 11.98
CA GLN A 264 10.38 24.69 13.27
C GLN A 264 11.26 25.71 13.99
N GLU A 265 12.53 25.40 14.16
CA GLU A 265 13.53 26.29 14.78
C GLU A 265 14.96 25.90 14.38
N THR A 266 15.93 26.79 14.64
CA THR A 266 17.36 26.53 14.44
C THR A 266 18.17 27.26 15.50
N VAL A 267 19.10 26.56 16.15
CA VAL A 267 19.85 27.08 17.30
C VAL A 267 21.33 26.75 17.14
N VAL A 268 22.18 27.77 17.22
CA VAL A 268 23.65 27.66 17.10
C VAL A 268 24.24 27.32 18.47
N LEU A 269 24.87 26.15 18.61
CA LEU A 269 25.27 25.57 19.90
C LEU A 269 26.27 26.44 20.66
N GLY A 270 27.27 26.98 19.97
CA GLY A 270 28.31 27.82 20.58
C GLY A 270 27.83 29.17 21.14
N THR A 271 26.60 29.59 20.86
CA THR A 271 26.09 30.90 21.29
C THR A 271 25.65 30.96 22.76
N GLY A 272 25.37 29.80 23.37
CA GLY A 272 24.93 29.72 24.78
C GLY A 272 23.62 30.44 25.09
N GLY A 273 22.69 30.48 24.13
CA GLY A 273 21.32 30.92 24.36
C GLY A 273 20.60 30.05 25.41
N ALA A 274 19.52 30.59 25.99
CA ALA A 274 18.64 29.79 26.83
C ALA A 274 18.00 28.67 26.00
N GLY A 275 18.00 27.44 26.53
CA GLY A 275 17.54 26.24 25.83
C GLY A 275 18.64 25.42 25.16
N VAL A 276 19.88 25.92 25.04
CA VAL A 276 21.01 25.10 24.55
C VAL A 276 21.65 24.34 25.72
N ASN A 277 21.73 23.01 25.61
CA ASN A 277 22.53 22.17 26.50
C ASN A 277 23.67 21.53 25.70
N VAL A 278 24.87 21.58 26.27
CA VAL A 278 26.01 20.81 25.79
C VAL A 278 26.73 20.25 27.01
N SER A 279 26.85 18.92 27.03
CA SER A 279 27.36 18.12 28.14
C SER A 279 28.40 17.12 27.61
N ALA A 280 29.11 16.44 28.51
CA ALA A 280 29.79 15.19 28.14
C ALA A 280 29.42 14.11 29.15
N LEU A 281 29.42 12.88 28.66
CA LEU A 281 29.08 11.70 29.42
C LEU A 281 30.08 10.59 29.05
N SER A 282 30.99 10.26 29.97
CA SER A 282 31.91 9.12 29.84
C SER A 282 31.22 7.79 30.20
N THR A 283 30.11 7.47 29.55
CA THR A 283 29.54 6.13 29.62
C THR A 283 30.41 5.15 28.81
N ALA A 284 30.47 3.89 29.26
CA ALA A 284 31.32 2.81 28.72
C ALA A 284 32.84 3.12 28.51
N GLY A 285 33.35 4.27 28.98
CA GLY A 285 34.74 4.71 28.72
C GLY A 285 34.99 5.23 27.30
N THR A 286 33.93 5.61 26.58
CA THR A 286 34.02 6.32 25.29
C THR A 286 33.86 7.83 25.49
N GLU A 287 34.73 8.64 24.87
CA GLU A 287 34.61 10.11 24.87
C GLU A 287 33.40 10.56 24.02
N ARG A 288 32.26 10.83 24.67
CA ARG A 288 31.00 11.30 24.04
C ARG A 288 30.56 12.65 24.59
N GLN A 289 29.84 13.41 23.78
CA GLN A 289 29.26 14.71 24.13
C GLN A 289 27.79 14.75 23.70
N GLU A 290 26.94 15.16 24.63
CA GLU A 290 25.55 15.51 24.38
C GLU A 290 25.53 16.91 23.74
N VAL A 291 24.86 17.05 22.59
CA VAL A 291 24.47 18.37 22.06
C VAL A 291 22.95 18.38 21.87
N SER A 292 22.25 19.24 22.59
CA SER A 292 20.78 19.28 22.56
C SER A 292 20.20 20.69 22.68
N ILE A 293 18.94 20.79 22.25
CA ILE A 293 18.10 21.98 22.44
C ILE A 293 16.84 21.59 23.20
N THR A 294 16.33 22.47 24.04
CA THR A 294 14.93 22.44 24.49
C THR A 294 14.07 23.00 23.36
N THR A 295 13.20 22.18 22.77
CA THR A 295 12.35 22.56 21.64
C THR A 295 11.29 23.57 22.08
N THR A 296 10.80 24.38 21.13
CA THR A 296 9.69 25.32 21.33
C THR A 296 8.45 24.98 20.51
N LYS A 297 8.53 23.92 19.68
CA LYS A 297 7.46 23.37 18.85
C LYS A 297 7.63 21.84 18.71
N ALA A 298 6.59 21.17 18.24
CA ALA A 298 6.66 19.75 17.88
C ALA A 298 7.50 19.52 16.61
N PHE A 299 8.02 18.31 16.41
CA PHE A 299 8.89 17.94 15.29
C PHE A 299 8.87 16.41 15.03
N ASN A 300 9.19 15.98 13.81
CA ASN A 300 9.48 14.58 13.49
C ASN A 300 10.89 14.39 12.87
N GLU A 301 11.57 15.46 12.45
CA GLU A 301 12.94 15.41 11.95
C GLU A 301 13.86 16.35 12.74
N ILE A 302 15.07 15.87 13.08
CA ILE A 302 16.15 16.64 13.69
C ILE A 302 17.42 16.60 12.83
N ARG A 303 18.08 17.76 12.67
CA ARG A 303 19.30 17.93 11.86
C ARG A 303 20.46 18.53 12.66
N LEU A 304 21.65 17.94 12.52
CA LEU A 304 22.93 18.50 12.96
C LEU A 304 23.61 19.20 11.77
N LEU A 305 23.62 20.53 11.77
CA LEU A 305 24.13 21.36 10.68
C LEU A 305 25.52 21.92 10.98
N THR A 306 26.32 22.09 9.93
CA THR A 306 27.68 22.65 10.01
C THR A 306 27.82 23.92 9.17
N ASP A 307 28.39 24.98 9.76
CA ASP A 307 28.78 26.22 9.08
C ASP A 307 30.31 26.40 9.11
N ASN A 308 30.97 26.03 8.01
CA ASN A 308 32.42 26.19 7.85
C ASN A 308 32.85 27.51 7.17
N THR A 309 32.00 28.55 7.18
CA THR A 309 32.39 29.88 6.64
C THR A 309 33.59 30.51 7.36
N LEU A 310 33.88 30.06 8.58
CA LEU A 310 35.04 30.49 9.38
C LEU A 310 36.35 29.72 9.08
N GLY A 311 36.31 28.66 8.26
CA GLY A 311 37.51 27.84 7.94
C GLY A 311 38.00 27.00 9.11
N ILE A 312 37.09 26.57 9.97
CA ILE A 312 37.34 25.74 11.16
C ILE A 312 37.46 24.27 10.72
N ASN A 313 38.43 23.55 11.26
CA ASN A 313 38.58 22.13 10.91
C ASN A 313 37.59 21.29 11.73
N VAL A 314 36.47 20.91 11.13
CA VAL A 314 35.47 20.02 11.73
C VAL A 314 35.76 18.54 11.41
N ASN A 315 36.84 18.26 10.66
CA ASN A 315 37.45 16.94 10.39
C ASN A 315 36.44 15.77 10.25
N ALA A 316 36.20 15.02 11.34
CA ALA A 316 35.18 14.00 11.42
C ALA A 316 34.49 14.01 12.80
N ILE A 317 33.16 14.13 12.79
CA ILE A 317 32.26 13.93 13.92
C ILE A 317 31.70 12.51 13.82
N LYS A 318 31.77 11.75 14.91
CA LYS A 318 30.99 10.54 15.10
C LYS A 318 29.60 10.94 15.61
N ILE A 319 28.56 10.36 15.06
CA ILE A 319 27.19 10.48 15.57
C ILE A 319 26.80 9.09 16.04
N TYR A 320 26.56 8.93 17.34
CA TYR A 320 26.16 7.66 17.95
C TYR A 320 24.66 7.43 17.73
N TYR A 321 23.84 8.42 18.10
CA TYR A 321 22.40 8.42 17.87
C TYR A 321 21.85 9.85 17.93
N ALA A 322 20.67 10.06 17.33
CA ALA A 322 19.79 11.19 17.66
C ALA A 322 18.88 10.78 18.83
N PHE A 323 18.48 11.73 19.67
CA PHE A 323 17.65 11.42 20.84
C PHE A 323 16.61 12.50 21.15
N GLU A 324 15.55 12.04 21.83
CA GLU A 324 14.56 12.86 22.51
C GLU A 324 14.60 12.56 24.04
N SER A 325 14.21 13.50 24.88
CA SER A 325 14.13 13.34 26.33
C SER A 325 13.13 14.31 26.95
N ALA A 326 12.12 13.74 27.62
CA ALA A 326 11.04 14.48 28.25
C ALA A 326 11.52 15.58 29.23
N PRO A 327 10.77 16.67 29.44
CA PRO A 327 11.24 17.82 30.25
C PRO A 327 11.49 17.49 31.72
N ALA A 328 10.97 16.37 32.22
CA ALA A 328 11.17 15.87 33.58
C ALA A 328 12.57 15.25 33.80
N CYS A 329 13.25 14.81 32.72
CA CYS A 329 14.53 14.10 32.79
C CYS A 329 15.66 14.97 33.36
N THR A 330 16.03 14.70 34.61
CA THR A 330 17.11 15.39 35.32
C THR A 330 18.49 14.93 34.87
N ASP A 331 19.49 15.79 35.02
CA ASP A 331 20.90 15.43 34.92
C ASP A 331 21.26 14.34 35.96
N CYS A 332 21.88 13.26 35.49
CA CYS A 332 22.37 12.14 36.29
C CYS A 332 23.51 12.49 37.26
N SER A 333 24.06 13.72 37.24
CA SER A 333 25.17 14.16 38.09
C SER A 333 24.78 14.32 39.58
N MET A 334 24.77 13.20 40.31
CA MET A 334 24.43 13.13 41.73
C MET A 334 25.46 13.85 42.61
N ALA A 335 25.10 15.04 43.11
CA ALA A 335 25.98 15.86 43.94
C ALA A 335 26.15 15.29 45.35
N LEU A 336 27.39 15.05 45.76
CA LEU A 336 27.73 14.56 47.10
C LEU A 336 27.64 15.70 48.13
N VAL A 337 26.48 15.87 48.78
CA VAL A 337 26.22 17.00 49.69
C VAL A 337 25.78 16.56 51.09
N ALA A 338 26.03 17.38 52.09
CA ALA A 338 25.91 17.03 53.49
C ALA A 338 24.45 16.91 53.94
N GLY A 339 24.08 15.71 54.43
CA GLY A 339 22.74 15.45 54.94
C GLY A 339 21.70 15.09 53.88
N GLN A 340 22.14 14.77 52.66
CA GLN A 340 21.30 14.04 51.69
C GLN A 340 21.01 12.60 52.14
N ALA A 341 20.10 11.93 51.44
CA ALA A 341 19.89 10.50 51.59
C ALA A 341 21.14 9.69 51.15
N SER A 342 21.31 8.51 51.75
CA SER A 342 22.20 7.48 51.22
C SER A 342 21.66 7.02 49.85
N PRO A 343 22.50 6.85 48.80
CA PRO A 343 23.96 6.71 48.86
C PRO A 343 24.78 7.98 48.54
N TYR A 344 24.21 9.20 48.59
CA TYR A 344 24.88 10.42 48.09
C TYR A 344 25.19 11.49 49.16
N THR A 345 25.43 11.08 50.41
CA THR A 345 25.69 12.00 51.54
C THR A 345 27.16 12.38 51.64
N GLY A 346 27.53 13.58 51.18
CA GLY A 346 28.92 14.06 51.15
C GLY A 346 29.41 14.76 52.43
N SER A 347 30.60 14.40 52.92
CA SER A 347 31.33 15.15 53.96
C SER A 347 32.74 15.58 53.54
N LEU A 348 33.20 16.73 54.07
CA LEU A 348 34.58 17.19 53.85
C LEU A 348 35.59 16.37 54.64
N GLN A 349 36.56 15.78 53.94
CA GLN A 349 37.71 15.15 54.58
C GLN A 349 38.79 16.18 54.93
N ALA A 350 38.68 16.71 56.17
CA ALA A 350 39.56 17.76 56.70
C ALA A 350 41.04 17.36 56.85
N SER A 351 41.35 16.05 56.84
CA SER A 351 42.72 15.53 56.79
C SER A 351 43.36 15.67 55.39
N ARG A 352 42.53 15.56 54.35
CA ARG A 352 42.92 15.55 52.93
C ARG A 352 42.54 16.85 52.20
N THR A 353 41.80 17.77 52.82
CA THR A 353 41.50 19.13 52.32
C THR A 353 42.47 20.18 52.86
N GLY A 354 42.97 21.08 52.01
CA GLY A 354 43.85 22.21 52.41
C GLY A 354 44.86 22.64 51.34
N THR A 355 45.65 23.66 51.65
CA THR A 355 46.85 24.05 50.88
C THR A 355 48.08 23.26 51.33
N PHE A 356 48.96 22.91 50.39
CA PHE A 356 50.25 22.26 50.64
C PHE A 356 51.39 22.97 49.91
N GLY A 357 52.62 22.70 50.37
CA GLY A 357 53.85 23.23 49.78
C GLY A 357 54.76 23.93 50.80
N GLY A 358 55.85 24.49 50.30
CA GLY A 358 56.88 25.16 51.12
C GLY A 358 56.70 26.68 51.20
N LEU A 359 57.15 27.38 50.15
CA LEU A 359 57.06 28.83 50.03
C LEU A 359 56.04 29.18 48.94
N CYS A 360 54.78 29.31 49.33
CA CYS A 360 53.64 29.53 48.43
C CYS A 360 53.13 30.96 48.62
N ILE A 361 53.53 31.89 47.73
CA ILE A 361 53.22 33.32 47.89
C ILE A 361 51.94 33.67 47.13
N GLY A 362 50.94 34.24 47.81
CA GLY A 362 49.68 34.67 47.20
C GLY A 362 48.62 33.56 47.07
N GLN A 363 48.95 32.33 47.48
CA GLN A 363 48.04 31.20 47.47
C GLN A 363 46.87 31.41 48.46
N SER A 364 45.66 30.96 48.10
CA SER A 364 44.53 30.89 49.05
C SER A 364 43.56 29.77 48.70
N LEU A 365 43.10 29.03 49.71
CA LEU A 365 41.94 28.15 49.61
C LEU A 365 40.90 28.60 50.66
N SER A 366 39.65 28.81 50.24
CA SER A 366 38.59 29.32 51.12
C SER A 366 37.21 28.79 50.73
N GLY A 367 36.25 28.80 51.66
CA GLY A 367 34.89 28.35 51.40
C GLY A 367 34.74 26.84 51.14
N THR A 368 35.70 26.01 51.55
CA THR A 368 35.71 24.56 51.23
C THR A 368 34.44 23.81 51.65
N ALA A 369 33.77 24.25 52.73
CA ALA A 369 32.52 23.65 53.20
C ALA A 369 31.36 23.76 52.18
N ASN A 370 31.46 24.71 51.25
CA ASN A 370 30.48 24.92 50.20
C ASN A 370 30.43 23.75 49.19
N VAL A 371 31.50 22.94 49.11
CA VAL A 371 31.62 21.82 48.16
C VAL A 371 30.76 20.61 48.53
N VAL A 372 30.12 20.65 49.71
CA VAL A 372 29.11 19.70 50.18
C VAL A 372 27.82 20.43 50.63
N ASP A 373 27.57 21.63 50.11
CA ASP A 373 26.36 22.41 50.41
C ASP A 373 25.20 21.96 49.52
N ALA A 374 23.99 21.85 50.08
CA ALA A 374 22.79 21.54 49.32
C ALA A 374 22.42 22.62 48.28
N ASN A 375 22.96 23.84 48.41
CA ASN A 375 22.87 24.87 47.39
C ASN A 375 24.05 24.80 46.40
N LEU A 376 23.84 24.14 45.27
CA LEU A 376 24.84 23.92 44.20
C LEU A 376 25.29 25.20 43.44
N ALA A 377 24.82 26.39 43.85
CA ALA A 377 25.36 27.68 43.43
C ALA A 377 26.47 28.21 44.37
N ASN A 378 26.59 27.67 45.58
CA ASN A 378 27.70 27.98 46.48
C ASN A 378 29.00 27.32 45.97
N TYR A 379 30.16 27.90 46.29
CA TYR A 379 31.45 27.40 45.83
C TYR A 379 32.59 27.69 46.80
N ALA A 380 33.59 26.81 46.84
CA ALA A 380 34.91 27.10 47.36
C ALA A 380 35.74 27.89 46.33
N SER A 381 36.64 28.74 46.79
CA SER A 381 37.53 29.55 45.95
C SER A 381 38.99 29.18 46.19
N TYR A 382 39.68 28.82 45.10
CA TYR A 382 41.10 28.49 45.08
C TYR A 382 41.90 29.46 44.21
N THR A 383 42.93 30.07 44.77
CA THR A 383 43.88 30.94 44.07
C THR A 383 45.27 30.32 44.14
N PRO A 384 45.89 29.99 42.99
CA PRO A 384 47.27 29.49 42.90
C PRO A 384 48.31 30.46 43.46
N ALA A 385 49.43 29.93 43.92
CA ALA A 385 50.59 30.74 44.32
C ALA A 385 51.25 31.45 43.12
N LEU A 386 51.49 32.76 43.26
CA LEU A 386 52.21 33.62 42.31
C LEU A 386 53.72 33.28 42.22
N LEU A 387 54.26 32.63 43.24
CA LEU A 387 55.59 32.01 43.24
C LEU A 387 55.50 30.70 44.03
N SER A 388 55.90 29.60 43.39
CA SER A 388 55.63 28.22 43.80
C SER A 388 56.85 27.30 43.58
N VAL A 389 57.05 26.35 44.49
CA VAL A 389 57.85 25.13 44.26
C VAL A 389 57.16 24.01 45.04
N GLY A 390 56.49 23.09 44.34
CA GLY A 390 55.68 22.04 44.98
C GLY A 390 54.54 22.60 45.85
N CYS A 391 53.91 23.68 45.41
CA CYS A 391 52.75 24.28 46.06
C CYS A 391 51.47 23.81 45.37
N GLY A 392 50.38 23.72 46.12
CA GLY A 392 49.10 23.34 45.54
C GLY A 392 47.95 23.35 46.55
N GLY A 393 46.74 23.24 46.01
CA GLY A 393 45.50 23.17 46.79
C GLY A 393 44.83 21.82 46.58
N ARG A 394 44.09 21.34 47.58
CA ARG A 394 43.26 20.15 47.43
C ARG A 394 41.99 20.22 48.27
N ILE A 395 40.92 19.60 47.75
CA ILE A 395 39.64 19.43 48.43
C ILE A 395 39.26 17.95 48.29
N ALA A 396 38.80 17.34 49.37
CA ALA A 396 38.42 15.95 49.44
C ALA A 396 37.00 15.81 50.02
N VAL A 397 36.14 15.09 49.32
CA VAL A 397 34.76 14.77 49.73
C VAL A 397 34.63 13.27 49.85
N LYS A 398 34.24 12.80 51.04
CA LYS A 398 33.88 11.41 51.31
C LYS A 398 32.37 11.25 51.18
N ASN A 399 31.95 10.13 50.59
CA ASN A 399 30.61 9.63 50.77
C ASN A 399 30.50 8.97 52.16
N ASP A 400 29.59 9.47 52.99
CA ASP A 400 29.29 8.89 54.31
C ASP A 400 28.30 7.70 54.22
N GLY A 401 27.85 7.35 53.01
CA GLY A 401 26.94 6.25 52.72
C GLY A 401 27.63 4.89 52.61
N VAL A 402 27.37 4.18 51.52
CA VAL A 402 28.09 2.95 51.14
C VAL A 402 29.29 3.28 50.25
N ASP A 403 30.26 2.36 50.16
CA ASP A 403 31.27 2.40 49.10
C ASP A 403 30.56 2.46 47.75
N LEU A 404 30.93 3.44 46.92
CA LEU A 404 30.49 3.51 45.53
C LEU A 404 31.26 2.45 44.73
N PRO A 405 30.62 1.76 43.78
CA PRO A 405 31.22 0.61 43.10
C PRO A 405 32.32 0.99 42.09
N ALA A 406 32.81 -0.02 41.37
CA ALA A 406 33.49 0.19 40.10
C ALA A 406 32.52 0.86 39.10
N ASN A 407 33.03 1.32 37.96
CA ASN A 407 32.29 1.92 36.85
C ASN A 407 31.64 3.29 37.17
N THR A 408 31.27 3.56 38.42
CA THR A 408 30.81 4.90 38.86
C THR A 408 31.82 6.00 38.47
N PHE A 409 31.38 7.00 37.70
CA PHE A 409 32.14 8.21 37.43
C PHE A 409 32.16 9.12 38.66
N ALA A 410 33.30 9.75 38.96
CA ALA A 410 33.44 10.60 40.14
C ALA A 410 34.31 11.84 39.88
N GLY A 411 33.82 13.00 40.32
CA GLY A 411 34.44 14.28 39.94
C GLY A 411 34.04 15.49 40.79
N PHE A 412 34.39 16.67 40.27
CA PHE A 412 34.03 17.97 40.81
C PHE A 412 33.54 18.91 39.71
N VAL A 413 32.56 19.75 40.06
CA VAL A 413 32.08 20.84 39.19
C VAL A 413 32.89 22.10 39.47
N ILE A 414 33.61 22.61 38.48
CA ILE A 414 34.51 23.77 38.62
C ILE A 414 34.19 24.90 37.64
N ALA A 415 34.76 26.09 37.89
CA ALA A 415 34.83 27.19 36.93
C ALA A 415 36.11 28.01 37.16
N ARG A 416 36.52 28.79 36.16
CA ARG A 416 37.68 29.70 36.24
C ARG A 416 37.23 31.14 36.00
N GLU A 417 37.78 32.09 36.74
CA GLU A 417 37.38 33.50 36.58
C GLU A 417 37.92 34.10 35.28
N ALA A 418 37.02 34.69 34.49
CA ALA A 418 37.27 35.45 33.25
C ALA A 418 37.81 34.69 32.01
N THR A 419 37.94 33.37 32.05
CA THR A 419 38.32 32.54 30.88
C THR A 419 37.73 31.14 30.97
N LEU A 420 37.44 30.52 29.83
CA LEU A 420 37.19 29.08 29.71
C LEU A 420 38.37 28.24 30.22
N LEU A 421 38.09 26.96 30.48
CA LEU A 421 39.10 25.97 30.86
C LEU A 421 39.71 25.35 29.59
N ASP A 422 40.98 25.65 29.35
CA ASP A 422 41.80 25.09 28.27
C ASP A 422 42.50 23.79 28.74
N LEU A 423 42.82 22.89 27.80
CA LEU A 423 43.40 21.57 28.06
C LEU A 423 44.69 21.64 28.90
N GLY A 424 45.53 22.66 28.67
CA GLY A 424 46.77 22.88 29.43
C GLY A 424 46.56 23.22 30.92
N ILE A 425 45.32 23.46 31.36
CA ILE A 425 44.97 23.62 32.79
C ILE A 425 44.80 22.25 33.45
N LEU A 426 44.26 21.27 32.72
CA LEU A 426 43.95 19.93 33.24
C LEU A 426 45.23 19.15 33.57
N ASP A 427 46.33 19.40 32.83
CA ASP A 427 47.66 18.86 33.15
C ASP A 427 48.17 19.26 34.54
N ALA A 428 47.59 20.33 35.12
CA ALA A 428 47.88 20.80 36.47
C ALA A 428 46.79 20.45 37.50
N ILE A 429 45.80 19.64 37.10
CA ILE A 429 44.75 19.11 37.97
C ILE A 429 44.93 17.58 38.08
N THR A 430 44.60 17.03 39.24
CA THR A 430 44.57 15.57 39.47
C THR A 430 43.33 15.21 40.27
N ILE A 431 42.64 14.16 39.84
CA ILE A 431 41.54 13.54 40.60
C ILE A 431 42.08 12.24 41.20
N ASN A 432 41.86 12.05 42.51
CA ASN A 432 42.22 10.86 43.26
C ASN A 432 40.97 10.25 43.89
N LEU A 433 40.81 8.92 43.77
CA LEU A 433 39.81 8.13 44.51
C LEU A 433 40.49 7.40 45.67
N TYR A 434 39.82 7.30 46.81
CA TYR A 434 40.29 6.60 48.01
C TYR A 434 39.25 5.58 48.52
N ARG A 435 39.67 4.66 49.40
CA ARG A 435 38.79 3.70 50.09
C ARG A 435 39.24 3.45 51.54
N ASP A 436 38.29 3.21 52.44
CA ASP A 436 38.45 2.91 53.87
C ASP A 436 39.37 3.90 54.62
N ASP A 437 39.38 5.17 54.22
CA ASP A 437 40.27 6.22 54.76
C ASP A 437 41.79 5.95 54.64
N ASN A 438 42.22 4.89 53.93
CA ASN A 438 43.59 4.33 53.90
C ASN A 438 44.72 5.32 53.51
N GLY A 439 44.39 6.51 53.01
CA GLY A 439 45.34 7.60 52.77
C GLY A 439 46.26 7.43 51.54
N THR A 440 46.15 6.29 50.85
CA THR A 440 46.73 6.05 49.52
C THR A 440 45.59 5.99 48.51
N PRO A 441 45.67 6.66 47.34
CA PRO A 441 44.64 6.54 46.32
C PRO A 441 44.50 5.09 45.84
N VAL A 442 43.27 4.66 45.56
CA VAL A 442 42.99 3.40 44.85
C VAL A 442 43.06 3.61 43.34
N GLN A 443 42.77 4.83 42.86
CA GLN A 443 42.90 5.25 41.46
C GLN A 443 43.22 6.75 41.40
N SER A 444 43.94 7.18 40.37
CA SER A 444 44.29 8.58 40.11
C SER A 444 44.36 8.85 38.61
N ALA A 445 43.97 10.04 38.17
CA ALA A 445 44.31 10.56 36.83
C ALA A 445 44.47 12.09 36.82
N SER A 446 45.05 12.60 35.73
CA SER A 446 45.48 14.00 35.53
C SER A 446 45.57 14.33 34.04
N GLY A 447 45.47 15.60 33.65
CA GLY A 447 45.62 16.00 32.25
C GLY A 447 44.59 15.36 31.35
N ALA A 448 45.04 14.77 30.24
CA ALA A 448 44.21 13.99 29.33
C ALA A 448 43.50 12.78 30.01
N GLY A 449 43.92 12.36 31.21
CA GLY A 449 43.22 11.34 31.99
C GLY A 449 41.99 11.86 32.76
N LEU A 450 41.67 13.15 32.66
CA LEU A 450 40.45 13.78 33.21
C LEU A 450 39.43 14.12 32.10
N LEU A 451 39.59 13.56 30.90
CA LEU A 451 38.74 13.85 29.75
C LEU A 451 37.42 13.09 29.79
N ASP A 452 36.52 13.63 30.59
CA ASP A 452 35.08 13.58 30.34
C ASP A 452 34.56 15.03 30.27
N LEU A 453 35.12 15.82 29.35
CA LEU A 453 34.88 17.26 29.38
C LEU A 453 33.54 17.61 28.76
N GLY A 454 32.57 17.87 29.64
CA GLY A 454 31.61 18.94 29.45
C GLY A 454 32.36 20.27 29.40
N LEU A 455 33.12 20.47 28.31
CA LEU A 455 34.05 21.59 28.13
C LEU A 455 33.29 22.92 28.16
N LEU A 456 32.05 22.89 27.70
CA LEU A 456 31.25 24.03 27.34
C LEU A 456 29.77 23.78 27.64
N ASN A 457 29.35 24.02 28.87
CA ASN A 457 28.00 24.55 29.09
C ASN A 457 28.13 26.09 29.14
N PRO A 458 28.04 26.79 27.98
CA PRO A 458 28.32 28.22 27.90
C PRO A 458 27.31 29.11 28.66
N SER A 459 26.11 28.61 28.96
CA SER A 459 25.10 29.34 29.73
C SER A 459 25.43 29.40 31.23
N SER A 460 26.08 28.37 31.78
CA SER A 460 26.45 28.29 33.21
C SER A 460 27.89 28.72 33.51
N GLY A 461 28.82 28.55 32.56
CA GLY A 461 30.26 28.76 32.77
C GLY A 461 30.89 27.78 33.77
N LYS A 462 30.21 26.65 34.04
CA LYS A 462 30.71 25.50 34.81
C LYS A 462 31.31 24.45 33.86
N THR A 463 32.24 23.66 34.38
CA THR A 463 32.88 22.52 33.71
C THR A 463 32.95 21.36 34.69
N PHE A 464 32.58 20.18 34.21
CA PHE A 464 32.64 18.93 34.96
C PHE A 464 34.01 18.27 34.69
N ILE A 465 34.66 17.75 35.75
CA ILE A 465 35.94 17.02 35.65
C ILE A 465 35.96 15.86 36.65
N GLY A 466 36.41 14.68 36.22
CA GLY A 466 36.47 13.49 37.05
C GLY A 466 37.15 12.32 36.37
N ILE A 467 36.90 11.10 36.86
CA ILE A 467 37.34 9.84 36.25
C ILE A 467 36.26 8.75 36.40
N LYS A 468 36.13 7.84 35.43
CA LYS A 468 35.37 6.59 35.59
C LYS A 468 36.14 5.65 36.53
N SER A 469 35.51 5.14 37.59
CA SER A 469 36.20 4.25 38.53
C SER A 469 36.40 2.85 37.92
N THR A 470 37.52 2.20 38.22
CA THR A 470 37.77 0.78 37.91
C THR A 470 37.70 -0.11 39.14
N VAL A 471 37.45 0.50 40.30
CA VAL A 471 37.44 -0.10 41.65
C VAL A 471 36.52 0.71 42.55
N ALA A 472 35.88 0.04 43.52
CA ALA A 472 35.03 0.71 44.50
C ALA A 472 35.81 1.69 45.40
N PHE A 473 35.17 2.81 45.76
CA PHE A 473 35.78 3.94 46.47
C PHE A 473 34.79 4.62 47.44
N ASP A 474 35.31 5.33 48.45
CA ASP A 474 34.52 6.10 49.43
C ASP A 474 34.81 7.61 49.42
N GLU A 475 35.90 8.07 48.80
CA GLU A 475 36.26 9.50 48.73
C GLU A 475 36.79 9.89 47.34
N VAL A 476 36.39 11.06 46.87
CA VAL A 476 36.92 11.75 45.69
C VAL A 476 37.65 13.03 46.11
N GLN A 477 38.83 13.28 45.53
CA GLN A 477 39.68 14.43 45.84
C GLN A 477 40.21 15.10 44.58
N ILE A 478 40.05 16.42 44.50
CA ILE A 478 40.69 17.29 43.51
C ILE A 478 41.99 17.88 44.09
N VAL A 479 43.03 17.90 43.27
CA VAL A 479 44.35 18.48 43.56
C VAL A 479 44.74 19.44 42.43
N PHE A 480 45.31 20.60 42.78
CA PHE A 480 45.86 21.60 41.87
C PHE A 480 47.37 21.74 42.10
N ASP A 481 48.21 21.69 41.05
CA ASP A 481 49.66 21.93 41.12
C ASP A 481 50.02 23.35 40.65
N ASP A 482 50.35 24.24 41.60
CA ASP A 482 50.74 25.63 41.33
C ASP A 482 52.07 25.74 40.57
N GLY A 483 52.85 24.67 40.46
CA GLY A 483 54.06 24.62 39.64
C GLY A 483 53.75 24.72 38.15
N LEU A 484 52.69 24.05 37.68
CA LEU A 484 52.24 24.13 36.29
C LEU A 484 51.28 25.31 36.08
N ILE A 485 50.33 25.57 36.99
CA ILE A 485 49.33 26.64 36.82
C ILE A 485 50.00 28.02 36.72
N ASN A 486 51.00 28.29 37.57
CA ASN A 486 51.69 29.59 37.61
C ASN A 486 52.70 29.77 36.46
N ALA A 487 53.24 28.67 35.91
CA ALA A 487 54.13 28.73 34.74
C ALA A 487 53.39 29.06 33.44
N THR A 488 52.07 28.83 33.40
CA THR A 488 51.33 28.69 32.14
C THR A 488 50.08 29.59 32.06
N LEU A 489 49.32 29.75 33.15
CA LEU A 489 47.88 30.11 33.06
C LEU A 489 47.39 31.12 34.11
N GLY A 490 47.60 30.87 35.41
CA GLY A 490 47.12 31.72 36.52
C GLY A 490 45.59 31.90 36.64
N GLY A 491 45.16 32.80 37.52
CA GLY A 491 43.74 33.09 37.80
C GLY A 491 43.13 32.23 38.92
N THR A 492 41.95 32.63 39.39
CA THR A 492 41.22 31.98 40.50
C THR A 492 40.20 30.97 39.97
N PHE A 493 40.11 29.84 40.66
CA PHE A 493 39.15 28.76 40.43
C PHE A 493 38.01 28.82 41.45
N ARG A 494 36.83 28.40 41.01
CA ARG A 494 35.65 28.13 41.83
C ARG A 494 35.37 26.63 41.74
N ILE A 495 35.09 25.99 42.88
CA ILE A 495 34.74 24.57 42.98
C ILE A 495 33.38 24.51 43.65
N TYR A 496 32.34 24.08 42.94
CA TYR A 496 30.94 24.16 43.39
C TYR A 496 30.57 22.99 44.28
N ASN A 497 30.69 21.76 43.76
CA ASN A 497 30.35 20.52 44.46
C ASN A 497 31.21 19.36 43.95
N ALA A 498 31.33 18.30 44.75
CA ALA A 498 31.66 16.97 44.23
C ALA A 498 30.41 16.34 43.60
N TYR A 499 30.58 15.46 42.62
CA TYR A 499 29.48 14.71 42.00
C TYR A 499 29.92 13.30 41.62
N VAL A 500 28.93 12.42 41.43
CA VAL A 500 29.11 11.08 40.88
C VAL A 500 28.01 10.78 39.88
N ILE A 501 28.27 9.87 38.94
CA ILE A 501 27.29 9.27 38.04
C ILE A 501 27.50 7.75 38.15
N ARG A 502 26.44 6.97 38.36
CA ARG A 502 26.52 5.51 38.36
C ARG A 502 26.19 4.97 36.96
N ASP A 503 26.63 3.75 36.71
CA ASP A 503 26.75 3.04 35.42
C ASP A 503 27.18 1.62 35.89
N ASP A 504 26.24 0.89 36.53
CA ASP A 504 26.59 -0.16 37.50
C ASP A 504 27.04 -1.49 36.86
N ASP A 505 26.38 -1.90 35.77
CA ASP A 505 26.71 -3.08 34.96
C ASP A 505 27.74 -2.80 33.85
N ASN A 506 27.94 -1.53 33.49
CA ASN A 506 28.82 -1.05 32.41
C ASN A 506 28.32 -1.39 30.99
N ASP A 507 27.04 -1.13 30.73
CA ASP A 507 26.45 -1.15 29.39
C ASP A 507 26.82 0.10 28.55
N GLY A 508 26.66 1.31 29.09
CA GLY A 508 26.69 2.57 28.34
C GLY A 508 25.59 3.59 28.69
N VAL A 509 24.67 3.24 29.58
CA VAL A 509 23.62 4.09 30.18
C VAL A 509 24.04 4.44 31.63
N ALA A 510 23.12 4.83 32.51
CA ALA A 510 23.39 5.21 33.89
C ALA A 510 22.15 4.98 34.78
N ASP A 511 22.33 4.49 36.02
CA ASP A 511 21.29 4.06 36.99
C ASP A 511 20.07 4.98 37.18
N CYS A 512 20.21 6.25 36.81
CA CYS A 512 19.20 7.31 36.96
C CYS A 512 18.33 7.52 35.72
N VAL A 513 18.61 6.80 34.62
CA VAL A 513 17.85 6.73 33.36
C VAL A 513 17.76 5.32 32.76
N GLU A 514 18.29 4.29 33.45
CA GLU A 514 18.01 2.89 33.15
C GLU A 514 16.51 2.57 33.31
N VAL A 515 16.00 1.71 32.44
CA VAL A 515 14.64 1.13 32.43
C VAL A 515 14.70 -0.33 32.88
N CYS A 516 15.66 -1.11 32.36
CA CYS A 516 15.83 -2.53 32.66
C CYS A 516 16.68 -2.81 33.91
N GLY A 517 17.46 -1.83 34.38
CA GLY A 517 18.02 -1.73 35.76
C GLY A 517 19.07 -2.75 36.21
N ALA A 518 19.35 -3.75 35.37
CA ALA A 518 20.58 -4.58 35.34
C ALA A 518 20.68 -5.31 33.99
N GLY A 519 20.09 -4.70 32.95
CA GLY A 519 19.96 -5.24 31.61
C GLY A 519 21.14 -4.84 30.74
N ASN A 520 20.82 -4.38 29.53
CA ASN A 520 21.77 -3.76 28.61
C ASN A 520 21.01 -2.63 27.91
N ASP A 521 20.68 -1.60 28.68
CA ASP A 521 19.85 -0.46 28.29
C ASP A 521 20.43 0.34 27.09
N ALA A 522 21.70 0.06 26.75
CA ALA A 522 22.41 0.51 25.56
C ALA A 522 21.98 -0.16 24.22
N ILE A 523 21.07 -1.14 24.20
CA ILE A 523 20.50 -1.76 22.99
C ILE A 523 18.97 -1.67 23.04
N ASP A 524 18.38 -1.15 21.98
CA ASP A 524 17.03 -0.59 21.87
C ASP A 524 16.62 -0.77 20.38
N THR A 525 16.59 -2.04 19.94
CA THR A 525 16.87 -2.47 18.54
C THR A 525 15.96 -1.84 17.48
N ASP A 526 14.69 -1.68 17.79
CA ASP A 526 13.62 -1.04 17.04
C ASP A 526 13.47 0.46 17.38
N SER A 527 13.91 0.84 18.59
CA SER A 527 13.91 2.20 19.14
C SER A 527 12.54 2.74 19.58
N ASP A 528 11.68 1.91 20.16
CA ASP A 528 10.51 2.35 20.95
C ASP A 528 10.91 3.12 22.23
N GLY A 529 12.09 2.84 22.80
CA GLY A 529 12.60 3.40 24.06
C GLY A 529 12.66 2.40 25.24
N LEU A 530 12.15 1.18 25.07
CA LEU A 530 12.23 0.04 25.98
C LEU A 530 13.38 -0.90 25.52
N PRO A 531 14.50 -0.98 26.25
CA PRO A 531 15.65 -1.75 25.77
C PRO A 531 15.42 -3.27 25.68
N ASP A 532 16.03 -3.95 24.69
CA ASP A 532 16.04 -5.41 24.41
C ASP A 532 16.09 -6.34 25.64
N ALA A 533 16.64 -5.86 26.75
CA ALA A 533 16.87 -6.61 27.98
C ALA A 533 15.66 -6.68 28.93
N CYS A 534 14.62 -5.89 28.69
CA CYS A 534 13.33 -5.95 29.38
C CYS A 534 12.11 -5.67 28.50
N ASP A 535 12.34 -5.35 27.23
CA ASP A 535 11.38 -5.40 26.14
C ASP A 535 10.85 -6.82 25.85
N GLY A 536 9.65 -6.88 25.27
CA GLY A 536 9.02 -8.09 24.73
C GLY A 536 8.98 -8.15 23.20
N CYS A 537 9.13 -7.01 22.50
CA CYS A 537 8.93 -6.83 21.07
C CYS A 537 10.12 -6.17 20.32
N SER A 538 11.30 -6.82 20.35
CA SER A 538 12.54 -6.27 19.74
C SER A 538 12.65 -6.57 18.23
N VAL A 539 11.53 -6.62 17.52
CA VAL A 539 11.47 -6.90 16.08
C VAL A 539 11.46 -5.61 15.27
N VAL A 540 11.96 -5.69 14.03
CA VAL A 540 12.01 -4.55 13.12
C VAL A 540 11.45 -4.97 11.76
N ASN A 541 10.16 -4.69 11.57
CA ASN A 541 9.39 -4.73 10.32
C ASN A 541 8.98 -3.30 9.95
N SER A 542 7.97 -3.11 9.09
CA SER A 542 7.42 -1.78 8.78
C SER A 542 6.32 -1.33 9.75
N LYS A 543 5.62 -2.28 10.38
CA LYS A 543 4.64 -2.05 11.46
C LYS A 543 5.28 -1.26 12.63
N SER A 544 4.48 -0.63 13.47
CA SER A 544 4.99 0.16 14.60
C SER A 544 5.18 -0.67 15.87
N SER A 545 6.32 -0.53 16.55
CA SER A 545 6.55 -1.12 17.88
C SER A 545 6.00 -0.26 19.04
N VAL A 546 5.43 0.92 18.74
CA VAL A 546 4.86 1.88 19.72
C VAL A 546 3.33 1.95 19.63
N LEU A 547 2.73 1.41 18.56
CA LEU A 547 1.27 1.27 18.42
C LEU A 547 0.83 -0.13 18.84
N ASP A 548 -0.42 -0.18 19.30
CA ASP A 548 -1.15 -1.25 19.97
C ASP A 548 -2.60 -0.84 19.62
N ARG A 549 -3.12 -1.32 18.48
CA ARG A 549 -4.30 -0.73 17.79
C ARG A 549 -5.59 -1.20 18.45
N ASP A 550 -5.71 -2.51 18.68
CA ASP A 550 -6.82 -3.15 19.40
C ASP A 550 -6.79 -2.87 20.92
N GLY A 551 -5.60 -2.62 21.48
CA GLY A 551 -5.39 -2.44 22.91
C GLY A 551 -5.09 -3.74 23.68
N ASP A 552 -4.61 -4.79 23.00
CA ASP A 552 -4.06 -6.02 23.56
C ASP A 552 -3.09 -5.74 24.71
N GLY A 553 -2.11 -4.88 24.44
CA GLY A 553 -0.85 -4.78 25.19
C GLY A 553 0.36 -5.46 24.50
N VAL A 554 0.17 -6.09 23.34
CA VAL A 554 1.20 -6.39 22.33
C VAL A 554 1.21 -5.25 21.32
N SER A 555 2.39 -4.82 20.88
CA SER A 555 2.49 -3.80 19.84
C SER A 555 2.44 -4.41 18.45
N ASN A 556 1.82 -3.72 17.49
CA ASN A 556 1.59 -4.19 16.11
C ASN A 556 2.84 -4.83 15.48
N ALA A 557 4.05 -4.33 15.76
CA ALA A 557 5.31 -4.92 15.30
C ALA A 557 5.47 -6.42 15.62
N CYS A 558 5.03 -6.89 16.80
CA CYS A 558 5.06 -8.30 17.19
C CYS A 558 3.70 -8.97 17.18
N ASP A 559 2.65 -8.21 16.89
CA ASP A 559 1.36 -8.82 16.64
C ASP A 559 1.36 -9.60 15.33
N ALA A 560 0.45 -10.56 15.29
CA ALA A 560 0.10 -11.38 14.14
C ALA A 560 -1.40 -11.26 13.79
N ASP A 561 -2.13 -10.36 14.46
CA ASP A 561 -3.58 -10.09 14.41
C ASP A 561 -3.79 -8.66 14.99
N SER A 562 -3.33 -7.65 14.26
CA SER A 562 -2.93 -6.30 14.77
C SER A 562 -4.05 -5.39 15.28
N ASP A 563 -5.25 -5.61 14.79
CA ASP A 563 -6.54 -4.96 15.02
C ASP A 563 -7.51 -5.94 15.72
N ASN A 564 -7.18 -7.24 15.69
CA ASN A 564 -7.98 -8.36 16.18
C ASN A 564 -9.29 -8.56 15.39
N ASP A 565 -9.26 -8.28 14.08
CA ASP A 565 -10.28 -8.70 13.11
C ASP A 565 -10.39 -10.24 13.00
N GLY A 566 -9.31 -10.95 13.35
CA GLY A 566 -9.23 -12.41 13.29
C GLY A 566 -8.80 -12.99 11.95
N ILE A 567 -8.46 -12.16 10.96
CA ILE A 567 -7.54 -12.50 9.86
C ILE A 567 -6.12 -12.54 10.47
N ALA A 568 -5.02 -12.04 9.88
CA ALA A 568 -3.68 -12.11 10.47
C ALA A 568 -2.61 -11.55 9.53
N ASP A 569 -2.01 -10.38 9.85
CA ASP A 569 -1.20 -9.47 9.01
C ASP A 569 -0.34 -10.09 7.89
N ALA A 570 0.16 -11.31 8.07
CA ALA A 570 0.81 -12.10 7.03
C ALA A 570 -0.13 -12.61 5.90
N VAL A 571 -1.43 -12.31 5.95
CA VAL A 571 -2.40 -12.44 4.86
C VAL A 571 -2.63 -11.06 4.21
N GLU A 572 -2.83 -10.02 5.01
CA GLU A 572 -2.98 -8.62 4.58
C GLU A 572 -1.70 -8.02 3.94
N ASP A 573 -0.51 -8.63 4.14
CA ASP A 573 0.67 -8.49 3.26
C ASP A 573 0.40 -9.17 1.90
N ALA A 574 -0.63 -8.69 1.20
CA ALA A 574 -1.18 -9.28 -0.02
C ALA A 574 -0.13 -9.42 -1.13
N ASN A 575 0.82 -8.47 -1.18
CA ASN A 575 1.94 -8.51 -2.12
C ASN A 575 3.12 -9.42 -1.64
N GLY A 576 3.22 -9.69 -0.34
CA GLY A 576 4.18 -10.62 0.26
C GLY A 576 5.63 -10.12 0.34
N ASP A 577 5.85 -8.80 0.44
CA ASP A 577 7.19 -8.20 0.59
C ASP A 577 7.54 -7.75 2.02
N GLY A 578 6.54 -7.70 2.92
CA GLY A 578 6.70 -7.38 4.33
C GLY A 578 6.74 -5.88 4.67
N ASP A 579 6.31 -5.00 3.76
CA ASP A 579 6.05 -3.58 4.02
C ASP A 579 4.54 -3.28 4.18
N PHE A 580 3.88 -3.97 5.13
CA PHE A 580 2.44 -3.89 5.49
C PHE A 580 1.78 -2.49 5.52
N ASN A 581 2.55 -1.40 5.51
CA ASN A 581 2.01 -0.04 5.43
C ASN A 581 1.66 0.39 3.99
N ASN A 582 1.87 -0.47 2.98
CA ASN A 582 1.71 -0.16 1.55
C ASN A 582 0.61 -0.97 0.85
N ASP A 583 0.17 -2.04 1.50
CA ASP A 583 -1.10 -2.73 1.30
C ASP A 583 -2.17 -1.89 2.05
N ASP A 584 -3.09 -1.32 1.29
CA ASP A 584 -3.91 -0.12 1.56
C ASP A 584 -4.89 -0.08 0.37
N PHE A 585 -5.96 -0.90 0.45
CA PHE A 585 -6.72 -1.42 -0.70
C PHE A 585 -7.73 -0.40 -1.26
N ASP A 586 -8.64 0.11 -0.44
CA ASP A 586 -9.55 1.21 -0.78
C ASP A 586 -8.80 2.54 -1.03
N GLY A 587 -7.72 2.77 -0.27
CA GLY A 587 -6.85 3.94 -0.31
C GLY A 587 -7.20 5.09 0.64
N ASP A 588 -8.00 4.87 1.69
CA ASP A 588 -8.26 5.85 2.78
C ASP A 588 -6.93 6.33 3.43
N GLY A 589 -6.02 5.38 3.70
CA GLY A 589 -4.74 5.60 4.36
C GLY A 589 -4.53 4.85 5.69
N VAL A 590 -5.51 4.07 6.15
CA VAL A 590 -5.36 2.94 7.06
C VAL A 590 -4.91 1.73 6.22
N PRO A 591 -3.72 1.14 6.51
CA PRO A 591 -3.28 -0.05 5.80
C PRO A 591 -3.97 -1.30 6.38
N ASN A 592 -4.41 -2.23 5.54
CA ASN A 592 -5.30 -3.37 5.86
C ASN A 592 -5.00 -4.08 7.20
N TYR A 593 -3.72 -4.30 7.55
CA TYR A 593 -3.30 -4.89 8.84
C TYR A 593 -3.63 -4.04 10.10
N ARG A 594 -4.44 -2.99 9.97
CA ARG A 594 -4.94 -2.17 11.07
C ARG A 594 -6.35 -1.64 10.79
N ASP A 595 -6.99 -2.23 9.80
CA ASP A 595 -8.30 -1.88 9.29
C ASP A 595 -9.33 -2.83 9.90
N LEU A 596 -10.61 -2.56 9.65
CA LEU A 596 -11.73 -3.41 10.05
C LEU A 596 -12.79 -3.50 8.95
N ASP A 597 -12.63 -2.79 7.83
CA ASP A 597 -13.54 -2.66 6.69
C ASP A 597 -12.65 -2.41 5.44
N SER A 598 -11.81 -3.40 5.14
CA SER A 598 -10.57 -3.31 4.33
C SER A 598 -10.72 -2.81 2.89
N ASP A 599 -11.92 -2.93 2.31
CA ASP A 599 -12.30 -2.40 1.01
C ASP A 599 -13.39 -1.32 1.08
N ASN A 600 -13.90 -1.06 2.29
CA ASN A 600 -14.92 -0.08 2.61
C ASN A 600 -16.25 -0.32 1.89
N ASP A 601 -16.72 -1.57 1.84
CA ASP A 601 -18.11 -1.89 1.48
C ASP A 601 -19.10 -1.59 2.64
N GLY A 602 -18.64 -1.66 3.90
CA GLY A 602 -19.47 -1.48 5.09
C GLY A 602 -19.95 -2.78 5.76
N ILE A 603 -19.32 -3.91 5.45
CA ILE A 603 -19.27 -5.11 6.29
C ILE A 603 -18.04 -4.95 7.21
N ASN A 604 -17.34 -6.01 7.62
CA ASN A 604 -16.12 -5.91 8.42
C ASN A 604 -15.36 -7.23 8.38
N ASP A 605 -14.05 -7.15 8.16
CA ASP A 605 -13.13 -8.25 7.85
C ASP A 605 -13.36 -9.52 8.69
N LEU A 606 -13.73 -9.38 9.97
CA LEU A 606 -14.12 -10.47 10.88
C LEU A 606 -15.28 -11.34 10.35
N ASN A 607 -16.32 -10.75 9.77
CA ASN A 607 -17.48 -11.44 9.17
C ASN A 607 -17.19 -12.01 7.77
N GLU A 608 -16.31 -11.38 7.00
CA GLU A 608 -15.85 -11.87 5.69
C GLU A 608 -14.83 -13.00 5.80
N SER A 609 -13.97 -12.97 6.82
CA SER A 609 -12.86 -13.88 7.10
C SER A 609 -13.13 -15.37 6.80
N GLY A 610 -14.37 -15.83 6.95
CA GLY A 610 -14.75 -17.24 6.83
C GLY A 610 -14.65 -17.99 8.16
N ILE A 611 -14.39 -17.29 9.27
CA ILE A 611 -14.76 -17.75 10.60
C ILE A 611 -16.29 -17.89 10.62
N SER A 612 -16.82 -19.04 11.05
CA SER A 612 -18.29 -19.20 11.07
C SER A 612 -18.94 -18.29 12.12
N ALA A 613 -20.09 -17.70 11.81
CA ALA A 613 -20.80 -16.76 12.70
C ALA A 613 -21.04 -17.29 14.13
N ALA A 614 -21.19 -18.61 14.29
CA ALA A 614 -21.32 -19.26 15.60
C ALA A 614 -20.02 -19.32 16.45
N ASN A 615 -18.86 -19.09 15.82
CA ASN A 615 -17.58 -18.82 16.47
C ASN A 615 -17.37 -17.31 16.65
N ILE A 616 -17.69 -16.48 15.64
CA ILE A 616 -17.62 -15.00 15.73
C ILE A 616 -18.40 -14.53 16.96
N ALA A 617 -19.70 -14.87 17.06
CA ALA A 617 -20.58 -14.56 18.20
C ALA A 617 -20.23 -15.28 19.53
N ALA A 618 -19.03 -15.85 19.64
CA ALA A 618 -18.43 -16.43 20.83
C ALA A 618 -17.00 -15.92 21.11
N MET A 619 -16.47 -15.05 20.24
CA MET A 619 -15.14 -14.42 20.29
C MET A 619 -15.26 -12.91 20.23
N ASP A 620 -16.13 -12.35 19.40
CA ASP A 620 -16.81 -11.08 19.62
C ASP A 620 -18.12 -11.36 20.38
N ALA A 621 -18.45 -10.52 21.37
CA ALA A 621 -19.64 -10.61 22.19
C ALA A 621 -20.38 -9.27 22.40
N ASP A 622 -19.85 -8.19 21.84
CA ASP A 622 -20.44 -6.84 21.80
C ASP A 622 -21.05 -6.55 20.41
N ASN A 623 -20.61 -7.27 19.37
CA ASN A 623 -20.77 -7.00 17.95
C ASN A 623 -20.10 -5.68 17.55
N ASN A 624 -18.76 -5.70 17.38
CA ASN A 624 -17.97 -4.54 16.96
C ASN A 624 -16.80 -4.83 16.00
N GLY A 625 -16.78 -5.98 15.33
CA GLY A 625 -15.73 -6.33 14.35
C GLY A 625 -14.39 -6.75 14.97
N VAL A 626 -14.23 -6.61 16.29
CA VAL A 626 -12.98 -6.86 17.02
C VAL A 626 -13.16 -8.02 17.99
N ILE A 627 -12.21 -8.97 18.00
CA ILE A 627 -12.21 -10.09 18.93
C ILE A 627 -12.04 -9.58 20.38
N ASP A 628 -13.05 -9.85 21.21
CA ASP A 628 -13.14 -9.42 22.61
C ASP A 628 -11.89 -9.84 23.39
N GLY A 629 -11.16 -8.87 23.96
CA GLY A 629 -9.97 -9.09 24.81
C GLY A 629 -10.22 -9.92 26.08
N SER A 630 -11.41 -10.52 26.25
CA SER A 630 -11.71 -11.59 27.20
C SER A 630 -11.42 -13.02 26.66
N VAL A 631 -11.20 -13.17 25.35
CA VAL A 631 -10.70 -14.37 24.66
C VAL A 631 -9.26 -14.68 25.11
N ALA A 632 -8.81 -15.92 24.88
CA ALA A 632 -7.44 -16.31 25.18
C ALA A 632 -6.54 -15.98 23.98
N LYS A 633 -5.40 -15.34 24.23
CA LYS A 633 -4.35 -15.06 23.26
C LYS A 633 -2.96 -15.33 23.83
N GLY A 634 -2.02 -15.59 22.91
CA GLY A 634 -0.64 -16.00 23.17
C GLY A 634 0.31 -14.85 23.53
N SER A 635 1.59 -14.97 23.14
CA SER A 635 2.57 -13.86 23.22
C SER A 635 2.63 -13.01 21.94
N ASN A 636 1.68 -13.20 21.02
CA ASN A 636 1.70 -12.76 19.62
C ASN A 636 0.34 -12.19 19.14
N GLY A 637 -0.47 -11.71 20.09
CA GLY A 637 -1.81 -11.11 19.93
C GLY A 637 -2.91 -11.99 19.32
N MET A 638 -2.64 -12.76 18.28
CA MET A 638 -3.62 -13.66 17.66
C MET A 638 -4.29 -14.62 18.67
N ALA A 639 -5.61 -14.78 18.56
CA ALA A 639 -6.42 -15.54 19.50
C ALA A 639 -6.28 -17.08 19.38
N ASP A 640 -6.16 -17.78 20.52
CA ASP A 640 -6.02 -19.24 20.73
C ASP A 640 -6.97 -20.10 19.84
N ALA A 641 -8.13 -19.54 19.49
CA ALA A 641 -9.23 -20.23 18.82
C ALA A 641 -9.07 -20.28 17.29
N ILE A 642 -8.48 -19.23 16.71
CA ILE A 642 -8.34 -19.04 15.25
C ILE A 642 -6.92 -19.26 14.75
N GLU A 643 -5.92 -19.23 15.62
CA GLU A 643 -4.52 -19.37 15.22
C GLU A 643 -4.04 -20.83 15.05
N THR A 644 -2.82 -20.99 14.52
CA THR A 644 -2.12 -22.27 14.47
C THR A 644 -1.10 -22.52 15.61
N SER A 645 -0.61 -21.52 16.37
CA SER A 645 0.31 -21.77 17.52
C SER A 645 0.72 -20.59 18.47
N ASP A 646 0.03 -20.44 19.60
CA ASP A 646 0.31 -20.05 21.03
C ASP A 646 1.52 -19.14 21.39
N ASP A 647 2.66 -19.26 20.69
CA ASP A 647 3.91 -18.53 20.92
C ASP A 647 4.75 -18.53 19.60
N GLY A 648 4.10 -18.35 18.45
CA GLY A 648 4.62 -18.80 17.15
C GLY A 648 4.79 -17.71 16.11
N THR A 649 5.19 -18.14 14.90
CA THR A 649 4.76 -17.46 13.67
C THR A 649 3.38 -18.04 13.38
N ALA A 650 2.37 -17.40 13.95
CA ALA A 650 0.98 -17.78 13.79
C ALA A 650 0.48 -17.54 12.36
N THR A 651 -0.63 -18.20 12.04
CA THR A 651 -1.48 -18.00 10.86
C THR A 651 -2.86 -18.51 11.28
N ASN A 652 -3.88 -18.14 10.51
CA ASN A 652 -5.24 -18.68 10.62
C ASN A 652 -5.22 -20.22 10.51
N ASN A 653 -6.11 -20.87 11.27
CA ASN A 653 -6.31 -22.33 11.28
C ASN A 653 -7.51 -22.78 10.44
N TYR A 654 -8.33 -21.81 10.01
CA TYR A 654 -9.32 -21.92 8.95
C TYR A 654 -8.66 -21.59 7.59
N THR A 655 -9.44 -21.22 6.58
CA THR A 655 -8.93 -20.68 5.31
C THR A 655 -9.69 -19.40 5.04
N VAL A 656 -8.97 -18.28 4.93
CA VAL A 656 -9.58 -16.97 4.62
C VAL A 656 -10.36 -17.09 3.32
N ARG A 657 -11.53 -16.46 3.29
CA ARG A 657 -12.55 -16.73 2.28
C ARG A 657 -12.20 -16.12 0.91
N ASP A 658 -12.91 -16.61 -0.09
CA ASP A 658 -12.60 -16.71 -1.53
C ASP A 658 -13.89 -17.33 -2.11
N THR A 659 -14.99 -16.57 -2.08
CA THR A 659 -16.35 -17.13 -2.18
C THR A 659 -16.67 -17.62 -3.60
N ASP A 660 -16.52 -16.78 -4.63
CA ASP A 660 -16.69 -17.19 -6.04
C ASP A 660 -15.55 -18.12 -6.56
N GLY A 661 -14.31 -17.89 -6.11
CA GLY A 661 -13.10 -18.60 -6.52
C GLY A 661 -12.15 -17.86 -7.49
N ASP A 662 -12.31 -16.56 -7.73
CA ASP A 662 -11.50 -15.73 -8.64
C ASP A 662 -10.04 -15.54 -8.17
N THR A 663 -9.82 -15.56 -6.84
CA THR A 663 -8.60 -15.34 -6.04
C THR A 663 -8.46 -14.02 -5.27
N HIS A 664 -9.33 -13.03 -5.44
CA HIS A 664 -9.63 -12.03 -4.41
C HIS A 664 -10.25 -12.71 -3.18
N LYS A 665 -10.27 -12.02 -2.04
CA LYS A 665 -10.72 -12.52 -0.74
C LYS A 665 -11.94 -11.69 -0.36
N ASP A 666 -12.96 -12.26 0.26
CA ASP A 666 -14.19 -11.54 0.64
C ASP A 666 -13.91 -10.12 1.18
N PHE A 667 -12.97 -9.96 2.14
CA PHE A 667 -12.54 -8.65 2.72
C PHE A 667 -11.72 -7.71 1.81
N LEU A 668 -11.68 -7.99 0.52
CA LEU A 668 -10.91 -7.33 -0.54
C LEU A 668 -11.63 -7.54 -1.89
N ASP A 669 -12.97 -7.52 -1.90
CA ASP A 669 -13.83 -7.96 -3.01
C ASP A 669 -15.23 -7.34 -2.94
N LEU A 670 -15.48 -6.29 -3.73
CA LEU A 670 -16.73 -5.50 -3.67
C LEU A 670 -17.95 -6.18 -4.36
N ASP A 671 -17.86 -7.48 -4.68
CA ASP A 671 -18.87 -8.33 -5.35
C ASP A 671 -18.55 -9.81 -5.02
N SER A 672 -18.57 -10.19 -3.73
CA SER A 672 -17.92 -11.40 -3.15
C SER A 672 -18.33 -12.76 -3.77
N ASP A 673 -19.56 -12.89 -4.27
CA ASP A 673 -20.01 -14.06 -5.03
C ASP A 673 -20.16 -13.82 -6.54
N ASN A 674 -19.93 -12.58 -6.95
CA ASN A 674 -19.90 -12.09 -8.31
C ASN A 674 -21.22 -12.29 -9.09
N ASP A 675 -22.36 -12.04 -8.44
CA ASP A 675 -23.68 -11.93 -9.07
C ASP A 675 -23.91 -10.58 -9.79
N GLY A 676 -23.21 -9.50 -9.37
CA GLY A 676 -23.41 -8.14 -9.86
C GLY A 676 -24.29 -7.23 -8.98
N ILE A 677 -24.41 -7.51 -7.68
CA ILE A 677 -25.02 -6.70 -6.63
C ILE A 677 -23.99 -6.49 -5.50
N ASN A 678 -23.15 -5.47 -5.65
CA ASN A 678 -22.11 -5.12 -4.67
C ASN A 678 -22.52 -5.24 -3.19
N ASP A 679 -21.63 -5.87 -2.41
CA ASP A 679 -21.75 -6.25 -0.99
C ASP A 679 -22.33 -5.12 -0.10
N ILE A 680 -21.96 -3.87 -0.36
CA ILE A 680 -22.49 -2.65 0.30
C ILE A 680 -24.03 -2.56 0.33
N LYS A 681 -24.71 -3.15 -0.67
CA LYS A 681 -26.18 -3.24 -0.78
C LYS A 681 -26.75 -4.41 0.03
N GLU A 682 -25.99 -5.47 0.11
CA GLU A 682 -26.29 -6.80 0.65
C GLU A 682 -26.16 -6.79 2.19
N SER A 683 -25.04 -6.25 2.68
CA SER A 683 -24.61 -6.01 4.07
C SER A 683 -25.76 -5.90 5.07
N GLY A 684 -26.76 -5.09 4.73
CA GLY A 684 -27.95 -4.83 5.53
C GLY A 684 -28.02 -3.39 6.02
N HIS A 685 -26.95 -2.61 5.85
CA HIS A 685 -26.75 -1.41 6.66
C HIS A 685 -27.56 -0.20 6.16
N ALA A 686 -28.68 0.05 6.84
CA ALA A 686 -29.77 0.91 6.36
C ALA A 686 -29.52 2.44 6.43
N ALA A 687 -28.27 2.89 6.29
CA ALA A 687 -27.89 4.31 6.33
C ALA A 687 -26.58 4.73 5.61
N ILE A 688 -25.84 3.81 4.99
CA ILE A 688 -24.52 4.07 4.38
C ILE A 688 -24.52 5.28 3.42
N ALA A 689 -23.41 6.03 3.40
CA ALA A 689 -23.30 7.35 2.78
C ALA A 689 -22.83 7.40 1.32
N ASP A 690 -22.79 6.28 0.59
CA ASP A 690 -22.55 6.23 -0.86
C ASP A 690 -23.26 7.41 -1.59
N THR A 691 -22.48 8.34 -2.15
CA THR A 691 -22.98 9.58 -2.76
C THR A 691 -22.51 9.74 -4.22
N ASN A 692 -21.48 9.00 -4.59
CA ASN A 692 -20.91 8.76 -5.91
C ASN A 692 -21.63 7.63 -6.66
N SER A 693 -22.07 6.60 -5.93
CA SER A 693 -22.51 5.29 -6.42
C SER A 693 -21.40 4.61 -7.20
N ASP A 694 -20.35 4.24 -6.46
CA ASP A 694 -19.23 3.41 -6.90
C ASP A 694 -18.88 2.25 -5.94
N GLY A 695 -19.85 1.78 -5.15
CA GLY A 695 -19.73 0.54 -4.35
C GLY A 695 -19.07 0.69 -2.98
N VAL A 696 -18.54 1.88 -2.65
CA VAL A 696 -17.67 2.12 -1.48
C VAL A 696 -18.28 3.17 -0.54
N VAL A 697 -17.99 3.09 0.76
CA VAL A 697 -18.50 4.03 1.79
C VAL A 697 -17.83 5.42 1.71
N ASP A 698 -18.53 6.37 1.09
CA ASP A 698 -18.12 7.77 0.95
C ASP A 698 -18.06 8.51 2.32
N GLY A 699 -16.90 8.53 2.99
CA GLY A 699 -16.75 8.99 4.37
C GLY A 699 -15.54 9.88 4.72
N PRO A 700 -15.54 10.47 5.93
CA PRO A 700 -14.38 10.53 6.79
C PRO A 700 -14.39 9.38 7.81
N ASP A 701 -13.21 8.92 8.21
CA ASP A 701 -13.01 8.21 9.48
C ASP A 701 -12.58 9.23 10.57
N ALA A 702 -13.16 9.10 11.78
CA ALA A 702 -12.90 9.94 12.94
C ALA A 702 -11.78 9.45 13.89
N ASP A 703 -11.44 8.15 13.92
CA ASP A 703 -10.40 7.59 14.83
C ASP A 703 -9.38 6.58 14.23
N TYR A 704 -9.41 6.40 12.91
CA TYR A 704 -8.41 5.72 12.07
C TYR A 704 -8.42 4.19 12.16
N ASP A 705 -9.63 3.63 12.22
CA ASP A 705 -9.94 2.19 12.26
C ASP A 705 -10.43 1.58 10.95
N GLY A 706 -10.62 2.40 9.92
CA GLY A 706 -11.06 1.98 8.59
C GLY A 706 -12.57 2.13 8.39
N ILE A 707 -13.36 1.90 9.44
CA ILE A 707 -14.83 1.98 9.36
C ILE A 707 -15.26 3.45 9.28
N MET A 708 -15.80 3.87 8.13
CA MET A 708 -16.19 5.26 7.91
C MET A 708 -17.37 5.72 8.79
N ASP A 709 -17.44 7.02 9.12
CA ASP A 709 -18.47 7.75 9.92
C ASP A 709 -19.96 7.46 9.59
N SER A 710 -20.25 6.67 8.54
CA SER A 710 -21.60 6.29 8.09
C SER A 710 -21.93 4.80 8.17
N ALA A 711 -20.91 3.94 8.27
CA ALA A 711 -21.05 2.57 8.72
C ALA A 711 -21.01 2.57 10.27
N ASP A 712 -19.92 3.07 10.86
CA ASP A 712 -19.66 3.03 12.31
C ASP A 712 -20.79 3.64 13.19
N GLY A 713 -21.28 2.84 14.14
CA GLY A 713 -22.22 3.21 15.19
C GLY A 713 -21.69 4.13 16.31
N ASN A 714 -20.37 4.40 16.38
CA ASN A 714 -19.72 5.22 17.41
C ASN A 714 -18.42 5.90 16.95
N ASP A 715 -18.58 7.02 16.21
CA ASP A 715 -17.59 7.91 15.56
C ASP A 715 -16.53 8.56 16.51
N ALA A 716 -15.89 7.74 17.37
CA ALA A 716 -15.04 8.15 18.48
C ALA A 716 -14.31 7.01 19.26
N SER A 717 -14.56 5.72 19.01
CA SER A 717 -13.65 4.65 19.52
C SER A 717 -13.82 3.28 18.85
N PHE A 718 -12.82 2.91 18.03
CA PHE A 718 -12.42 1.55 17.54
C PHE A 718 -13.47 0.44 17.55
N GLY A 719 -13.95 0.10 16.34
CA GLY A 719 -14.88 -1.00 16.05
C GLY A 719 -16.35 -0.63 16.25
N ASP A 720 -17.19 -0.97 15.29
CA ASP A 720 -18.58 -0.51 15.18
C ASP A 720 -19.41 -0.82 16.44
N ALA A 721 -19.93 0.20 17.12
CA ALA A 721 -20.73 0.00 18.33
C ALA A 721 -22.16 -0.53 18.06
N ALA A 722 -22.26 -1.86 17.96
CA ALA A 722 -23.48 -2.68 17.88
C ALA A 722 -24.11 -2.79 16.49
N ASP A 723 -23.26 -3.10 15.51
CA ASP A 723 -23.66 -3.73 14.26
C ASP A 723 -24.57 -4.97 14.48
N LEU A 724 -25.40 -5.26 13.49
CA LEU A 724 -26.17 -6.49 13.38
C LEU A 724 -25.60 -7.28 12.21
N PHE A 725 -25.04 -8.47 12.53
CA PHE A 725 -24.45 -9.43 11.58
C PHE A 725 -25.03 -9.34 10.16
N PRO A 726 -24.17 -9.43 9.12
CA PRO A 726 -24.57 -9.31 7.72
C PRO A 726 -25.87 -10.03 7.40
N ARG A 727 -26.69 -9.38 6.56
CA ARG A 727 -28.04 -9.81 6.21
C ARG A 727 -28.03 -11.31 5.84
N ASP A 728 -29.04 -12.01 6.37
CA ASP A 728 -29.31 -13.44 6.17
C ASP A 728 -30.82 -13.50 5.96
N THR A 729 -31.25 -13.31 4.71
CA THR A 729 -32.65 -13.05 4.33
C THR A 729 -33.52 -14.29 4.47
N ASP A 730 -33.04 -15.48 4.07
CA ASP A 730 -33.81 -16.73 4.18
C ASP A 730 -33.67 -17.42 5.56
N GLY A 731 -32.54 -17.26 6.25
CA GLY A 731 -32.25 -17.85 7.56
C GLY A 731 -31.43 -19.16 7.53
N ASP A 732 -30.78 -19.52 6.42
CA ASP A 732 -29.88 -20.67 6.25
C ASP A 732 -28.62 -20.55 7.11
N SER A 733 -28.10 -19.32 7.28
CA SER A 733 -26.77 -18.94 7.81
C SER A 733 -25.63 -18.81 6.78
N VAL A 734 -25.93 -18.72 5.49
CA VAL A 734 -25.12 -17.96 4.52
C VAL A 734 -25.67 -16.52 4.49
N PRO A 735 -24.84 -15.46 4.60
CA PRO A 735 -25.30 -14.09 4.43
C PRO A 735 -25.50 -13.72 2.95
N ASP A 736 -26.43 -12.80 2.66
CA ASP A 736 -26.88 -12.40 1.31
C ASP A 736 -25.70 -12.15 0.34
N PHE A 737 -24.65 -11.42 0.75
CA PHE A 737 -23.46 -11.12 -0.07
C PHE A 737 -22.61 -12.33 -0.52
N ARG A 738 -23.06 -13.54 -0.20
CA ARG A 738 -22.41 -14.83 -0.52
C ARG A 738 -23.44 -15.90 -0.91
N ASP A 739 -24.67 -15.51 -1.19
CA ASP A 739 -25.81 -16.38 -1.48
C ASP A 739 -26.45 -16.02 -2.83
N LEU A 740 -26.21 -16.88 -3.83
CA LEU A 740 -26.68 -16.66 -5.20
C LEU A 740 -28.20 -16.89 -5.40
N ASP A 741 -29.01 -16.96 -4.33
CA ASP A 741 -30.47 -17.17 -4.30
C ASP A 741 -31.02 -16.63 -2.94
N SER A 742 -30.66 -15.40 -2.53
CA SER A 742 -30.76 -14.86 -1.15
C SER A 742 -32.13 -14.97 -0.45
N ASP A 743 -33.22 -15.03 -1.22
CA ASP A 743 -34.60 -15.19 -0.71
C ASP A 743 -35.17 -16.63 -0.88
N ASN A 744 -34.44 -17.49 -1.59
CA ASN A 744 -34.72 -18.90 -1.85
C ASN A 744 -36.03 -19.17 -2.65
N ASP A 745 -36.48 -18.22 -3.50
CA ASP A 745 -37.52 -18.40 -4.54
C ASP A 745 -37.12 -19.43 -5.62
N ALA A 746 -35.80 -19.58 -5.85
CA ALA A 746 -35.16 -20.23 -6.99
C ALA A 746 -34.90 -19.36 -8.23
N ILE A 747 -34.90 -18.03 -8.13
CA ILE A 747 -34.42 -17.13 -9.18
C ILE A 747 -33.23 -16.36 -8.62
N GLY A 748 -32.04 -16.95 -8.82
CA GLY A 748 -30.81 -16.40 -8.27
C GLY A 748 -30.44 -14.99 -8.72
N ASP A 749 -29.64 -14.35 -7.90
CA ASP A 749 -29.69 -12.90 -7.70
C ASP A 749 -29.16 -12.14 -8.92
N LEU A 750 -28.21 -12.74 -9.67
CA LEU A 750 -27.73 -12.26 -10.98
C LEU A 750 -28.88 -12.02 -11.99
N GLN A 751 -29.98 -12.76 -11.85
CA GLN A 751 -31.17 -12.58 -12.67
C GLN A 751 -32.14 -11.51 -12.10
N GLU A 752 -32.14 -11.31 -10.79
CA GLU A 752 -32.98 -10.38 -10.02
C GLU A 752 -32.43 -8.95 -10.00
N SER A 753 -31.09 -8.76 -9.96
CA SER A 753 -30.40 -7.48 -10.11
C SER A 753 -30.93 -6.66 -11.29
N GLY A 754 -31.27 -7.36 -12.37
CA GLY A 754 -31.85 -6.83 -13.60
C GLY A 754 -30.83 -6.18 -14.54
N THR A 755 -29.53 -6.28 -14.23
CA THR A 755 -28.44 -5.56 -14.90
C THR A 755 -28.19 -6.09 -16.33
N PRO A 756 -28.46 -5.27 -17.39
CA PRO A 756 -28.68 -5.81 -18.74
C PRO A 756 -27.40 -5.85 -19.60
N GLY A 757 -26.47 -6.75 -19.28
CA GLY A 757 -25.26 -6.92 -20.10
C GLY A 757 -24.18 -7.86 -19.57
N LEU A 758 -24.35 -8.34 -18.33
CA LEU A 758 -23.42 -9.18 -17.58
C LEU A 758 -22.97 -10.43 -18.35
N SER A 759 -21.76 -10.90 -18.04
CA SER A 759 -20.98 -11.80 -18.90
C SER A 759 -21.02 -13.28 -18.52
N ASP A 760 -21.99 -13.77 -17.75
CA ASP A 760 -22.23 -15.21 -17.55
C ASP A 760 -22.23 -16.00 -18.89
N VAL A 761 -21.22 -16.89 -19.06
CA VAL A 761 -21.04 -17.77 -20.23
C VAL A 761 -21.38 -19.23 -19.91
N ASP A 762 -21.20 -19.67 -18.67
CA ASP A 762 -21.38 -21.06 -18.20
C ASP A 762 -22.86 -21.39 -17.85
N ASN A 763 -23.60 -20.39 -17.37
CA ASN A 763 -25.00 -20.33 -16.92
C ASN A 763 -25.22 -21.02 -15.57
N ASP A 764 -24.57 -20.44 -14.56
CA ASP A 764 -24.42 -20.92 -13.19
C ASP A 764 -24.74 -19.86 -12.10
N GLY A 765 -24.76 -18.57 -12.40
CA GLY A 765 -25.07 -17.51 -11.43
C GLY A 765 -23.93 -16.51 -11.21
N VAL A 766 -22.71 -16.82 -11.65
CA VAL A 766 -21.50 -16.02 -11.41
C VAL A 766 -21.04 -15.35 -12.71
N ILE A 767 -20.48 -14.15 -12.64
CA ILE A 767 -20.06 -13.37 -13.81
C ILE A 767 -18.70 -13.88 -14.36
N ASP A 768 -18.71 -14.63 -15.48
CA ASP A 768 -17.49 -14.97 -16.25
C ASP A 768 -16.79 -13.69 -16.78
N GLY A 769 -15.82 -13.15 -16.04
CA GLY A 769 -15.16 -11.89 -16.36
C GLY A 769 -13.67 -11.95 -16.70
N ALA A 770 -13.11 -10.75 -16.74
CA ALA A 770 -11.80 -10.47 -16.19
C ALA A 770 -11.98 -9.21 -15.34
N ASP A 771 -11.44 -9.19 -14.14
CA ASP A 771 -11.16 -7.94 -13.46
C ASP A 771 -9.95 -7.26 -14.15
N THR A 772 -10.00 -5.93 -14.34
CA THR A 772 -8.94 -5.10 -14.94
C THR A 772 -8.08 -4.39 -13.88
N ASP A 773 -8.56 -4.36 -12.64
CA ASP A 773 -8.24 -3.40 -11.58
C ASP A 773 -7.69 -4.09 -10.33
N GLY A 774 -8.35 -5.15 -9.88
CA GLY A 774 -8.09 -5.84 -8.63
C GLY A 774 -9.02 -5.39 -7.50
N ASP A 775 -10.30 -5.14 -7.78
CA ASP A 775 -11.32 -4.67 -6.84
C ASP A 775 -12.52 -5.62 -6.67
N GLY A 776 -12.44 -6.83 -7.26
CA GLY A 776 -13.49 -7.85 -7.23
C GLY A 776 -14.49 -7.74 -8.37
N ILE A 777 -14.77 -6.54 -8.86
CA ILE A 777 -15.90 -6.28 -9.77
C ILE A 777 -15.50 -6.58 -11.22
N MET A 778 -16.11 -7.60 -11.83
CA MET A 778 -15.74 -8.03 -13.18
C MET A 778 -16.07 -6.99 -14.28
N ASP A 779 -15.24 -6.91 -15.34
CA ASP A 779 -15.28 -6.08 -16.59
C ASP A 779 -16.66 -5.81 -17.24
N SER A 780 -17.70 -6.55 -16.84
CA SER A 780 -19.05 -6.53 -17.40
C SER A 780 -20.15 -6.01 -16.48
N ALA A 781 -19.92 -6.02 -15.16
CA ALA A 781 -20.72 -5.29 -14.17
C ALA A 781 -20.25 -3.83 -14.13
N ASP A 782 -18.98 -3.62 -13.78
CA ASP A 782 -18.40 -2.29 -13.53
C ASP A 782 -18.58 -1.28 -14.70
N GLY A 783 -19.02 -0.08 -14.31
CA GLY A 783 -19.15 1.13 -15.11
C GLY A 783 -17.84 1.79 -15.57
N ALA A 784 -16.66 1.48 -14.99
CA ALA A 784 -15.37 2.11 -15.34
C ALA A 784 -14.09 1.23 -15.38
N PRO A 785 -14.03 0.03 -16.04
CA PRO A 785 -12.93 -0.94 -15.82
C PRO A 785 -11.54 -0.40 -16.22
N ALA A 786 -10.79 0.03 -15.20
CA ALA A 786 -9.53 0.80 -15.11
C ALA A 786 -9.58 1.83 -13.94
N LYS A 787 -10.42 1.58 -12.93
CA LYS A 787 -10.69 2.39 -11.74
C LYS A 787 -11.35 1.53 -10.65
N PHE A 788 -10.87 1.60 -9.40
CA PHE A 788 -11.58 1.06 -8.22
C PHE A 788 -13.03 1.59 -8.13
N GLY A 789 -13.99 0.68 -7.93
CA GLY A 789 -15.42 0.89 -7.63
C GLY A 789 -16.36 1.06 -8.83
N ASP A 790 -17.57 0.44 -8.79
CA ASP A 790 -18.56 0.42 -9.91
C ASP A 790 -19.13 1.80 -10.25
N ALA A 791 -18.42 2.56 -11.08
CA ALA A 791 -18.71 3.97 -11.27
C ALA A 791 -20.05 4.25 -11.99
N ALA A 792 -21.05 4.61 -11.17
CA ALA A 792 -22.47 4.79 -11.45
C ALA A 792 -23.31 3.50 -11.52
N ASP A 793 -23.03 2.59 -10.57
CA ASP A 793 -23.80 1.45 -10.10
C ASP A 793 -25.31 1.41 -10.52
N PRO A 794 -25.76 0.31 -11.15
CA PRO A 794 -27.17 0.02 -11.36
C PRO A 794 -27.95 -0.22 -10.07
N ALA A 795 -28.77 0.78 -9.68
CA ALA A 795 -29.81 0.57 -8.67
C ALA A 795 -30.68 -0.68 -8.98
N VAL A 796 -30.59 -1.67 -8.09
CA VAL A 796 -31.25 -2.99 -8.13
C VAL A 796 -32.74 -2.93 -8.50
N ALA A 797 -33.24 -4.00 -9.12
CA ALA A 797 -34.63 -4.04 -9.54
C ALA A 797 -35.61 -4.05 -8.34
N ASP A 798 -36.63 -3.19 -8.42
CA ASP A 798 -37.84 -3.23 -7.61
C ASP A 798 -39.01 -3.29 -8.60
N THR A 799 -39.43 -4.51 -8.95
CA THR A 799 -40.40 -4.78 -10.02
C THR A 799 -41.84 -4.39 -9.63
N ASP A 800 -42.15 -4.41 -8.33
CA ASP A 800 -43.47 -4.15 -7.75
C ASP A 800 -43.68 -2.67 -7.37
N THR A 801 -42.61 -1.98 -6.99
CA THR A 801 -42.51 -0.60 -6.47
C THR A 801 -43.00 -0.39 -5.03
N ASP A 802 -42.80 -1.41 -4.20
CA ASP A 802 -43.06 -1.45 -2.75
C ASP A 802 -41.90 -0.81 -1.94
N GLY A 803 -40.66 -0.95 -2.42
CA GLY A 803 -39.43 -0.48 -1.77
C GLY A 803 -38.51 -1.60 -1.25
N THR A 804 -38.87 -2.86 -1.49
CA THR A 804 -38.03 -4.04 -1.32
C THR A 804 -37.41 -4.41 -2.68
N PRO A 805 -36.09 -4.59 -2.81
CA PRO A 805 -35.47 -5.15 -4.00
C PRO A 805 -35.98 -6.56 -4.32
N ASN A 806 -35.87 -6.94 -5.59
CA ASN A 806 -36.31 -8.24 -6.13
C ASN A 806 -35.67 -9.42 -5.38
N TYR A 807 -34.33 -9.46 -5.31
CA TYR A 807 -33.52 -10.52 -4.67
C TYR A 807 -33.76 -10.72 -3.16
N ILE A 808 -34.59 -9.89 -2.53
CA ILE A 808 -35.03 -10.06 -1.13
C ILE A 808 -36.56 -9.86 -0.93
N ASP A 809 -37.41 -9.94 -1.98
CA ASP A 809 -38.88 -9.91 -1.88
C ASP A 809 -39.56 -11.28 -2.08
N LEU A 810 -39.44 -12.07 -1.01
CA LEU A 810 -40.17 -13.31 -0.69
C LEU A 810 -41.68 -13.32 -1.02
N THR A 811 -42.30 -12.15 -1.30
CA THR A 811 -43.75 -12.00 -1.42
C THR A 811 -44.24 -11.11 -2.57
N SER A 812 -43.46 -10.95 -3.66
CA SER A 812 -43.79 -10.23 -4.92
C SER A 812 -45.29 -10.05 -5.16
N ASN A 813 -45.83 -8.90 -4.73
CA ASN A 813 -47.26 -8.83 -4.42
C ASN A 813 -48.19 -8.66 -5.65
N GLY A 814 -47.66 -8.90 -6.86
CA GLY A 814 -48.47 -9.01 -8.08
C GLY A 814 -47.83 -9.48 -9.39
N VAL A 815 -46.54 -9.86 -9.45
CA VAL A 815 -45.82 -10.07 -10.72
C VAL A 815 -44.84 -11.25 -10.71
N SER A 816 -45.39 -12.44 -11.03
CA SER A 816 -44.78 -13.67 -11.63
C SER A 816 -43.53 -14.33 -11.07
N ASP A 817 -42.81 -13.65 -10.21
CA ASP A 817 -41.48 -13.98 -9.75
C ASP A 817 -41.76 -14.32 -8.27
N ASP A 818 -41.99 -15.63 -8.07
CA ASP A 818 -42.74 -16.31 -6.98
C ASP A 818 -42.86 -17.82 -7.33
N ILE A 819 -42.28 -18.67 -6.48
CA ILE A 819 -42.26 -20.14 -6.60
C ILE A 819 -43.66 -20.80 -6.68
N ASP A 820 -44.70 -20.27 -6.00
CA ASP A 820 -46.10 -20.76 -6.03
C ASP A 820 -46.70 -20.63 -7.44
N SER A 821 -46.23 -19.65 -8.22
CA SER A 821 -46.69 -19.38 -9.58
C SER A 821 -46.12 -20.33 -10.64
N GLY A 822 -44.98 -20.97 -10.35
CA GLY A 822 -44.02 -21.44 -11.36
C GLY A 822 -44.02 -22.94 -11.72
N TYR A 823 -42.85 -23.40 -12.19
CA TYR A 823 -42.57 -24.84 -12.42
C TYR A 823 -42.10 -25.55 -11.13
N ARG A 824 -41.71 -24.76 -10.12
CA ARG A 824 -41.10 -25.18 -8.85
C ARG A 824 -42.08 -25.13 -7.66
N SER A 825 -43.37 -24.86 -7.87
CA SER A 825 -44.49 -24.84 -6.89
C SER A 825 -44.83 -26.20 -6.20
N SER A 826 -43.81 -27.06 -6.05
CA SER A 826 -43.83 -28.29 -5.27
C SER A 826 -42.53 -28.52 -4.49
N MET A 827 -41.60 -27.57 -4.57
CA MET A 827 -40.47 -27.39 -3.66
C MET A 827 -41.01 -26.65 -2.43
N ASP A 828 -41.60 -25.46 -2.59
CA ASP A 828 -42.49 -24.88 -1.57
C ASP A 828 -43.66 -25.85 -1.23
N GLY A 829 -43.77 -26.20 0.05
CA GLY A 829 -44.78 -27.11 0.61
C GLY A 829 -45.68 -26.49 1.69
N ASP A 830 -45.39 -25.28 2.15
CA ASP A 830 -46.01 -24.58 3.29
C ASP A 830 -46.77 -23.29 2.84
N ASN A 831 -46.34 -22.72 1.70
CA ASN A 831 -46.86 -21.57 0.96
C ASN A 831 -46.38 -20.21 1.51
N ASP A 832 -45.09 -20.09 1.84
CA ASP A 832 -44.45 -18.88 2.39
C ASP A 832 -43.47 -18.14 1.45
N GLY A 833 -42.98 -18.78 0.39
CA GLY A 833 -42.13 -18.17 -0.66
C GLY A 833 -40.87 -18.98 -0.97
N MET A 834 -40.34 -19.68 0.03
CA MET A 834 -39.05 -20.37 -0.02
C MET A 834 -39.13 -21.85 -0.46
N ILE A 835 -37.98 -22.43 -0.80
CA ILE A 835 -37.80 -23.87 -0.98
C ILE A 835 -37.88 -24.63 0.36
N ASP A 836 -38.79 -25.61 0.48
CA ASP A 836 -39.00 -26.41 1.69
C ASP A 836 -37.82 -27.38 1.93
N ASN A 837 -36.98 -27.09 2.94
CA ASN A 837 -35.78 -27.87 3.30
C ASN A 837 -34.74 -27.88 2.14
N PRO A 838 -34.01 -26.77 1.92
CA PRO A 838 -32.79 -26.79 1.13
C PRO A 838 -31.77 -27.76 1.74
N SER A 839 -30.69 -28.01 1.00
CA SER A 839 -29.63 -28.90 1.44
C SER A 839 -28.39 -28.58 0.64
N ASP A 840 -27.85 -27.41 0.91
CA ASP A 840 -26.55 -26.96 0.46
C ASP A 840 -25.43 -27.51 1.37
N PRO A 841 -24.46 -28.30 0.84
CA PRO A 841 -23.22 -28.69 1.52
C PRO A 841 -21.98 -27.87 1.13
N GLU A 842 -22.08 -26.94 0.19
CA GLU A 842 -21.00 -26.13 -0.34
C GLU A 842 -21.00 -24.69 0.22
N GLY A 843 -22.17 -24.07 0.37
CA GLY A 843 -22.35 -22.69 0.84
C GLY A 843 -22.40 -21.71 -0.33
N ASP A 844 -23.37 -21.90 -1.23
CA ASP A 844 -23.63 -21.12 -2.45
C ASP A 844 -25.11 -20.75 -2.67
N GLY A 845 -25.97 -20.97 -1.66
CA GLY A 845 -27.41 -20.71 -1.69
C GLY A 845 -28.26 -21.77 -2.42
N ILE A 846 -27.70 -22.36 -3.49
CA ILE A 846 -28.49 -23.03 -4.53
C ILE A 846 -28.79 -24.50 -4.17
N ALA A 847 -29.97 -24.75 -3.59
CA ALA A 847 -30.34 -26.06 -3.05
C ALA A 847 -30.21 -27.27 -4.03
N ASN A 848 -29.27 -28.19 -3.75
CA ASN A 848 -28.90 -29.29 -4.67
C ASN A 848 -29.92 -30.43 -4.84
N ASN A 849 -31.00 -30.48 -4.05
CA ASN A 849 -31.63 -31.75 -3.66
C ASN A 849 -32.57 -32.37 -4.73
N ASP A 850 -32.81 -31.64 -5.82
CA ASP A 850 -33.85 -31.88 -6.83
C ASP A 850 -33.43 -31.50 -8.27
N GLY A 851 -32.37 -30.70 -8.43
CA GLY A 851 -31.81 -30.22 -9.69
C GLY A 851 -32.14 -28.76 -10.02
N LEU A 852 -32.17 -27.88 -9.01
CA LEU A 852 -32.01 -26.43 -9.15
C LEU A 852 -30.57 -26.11 -9.57
N ASP A 853 -29.64 -26.49 -8.69
CA ASP A 853 -28.19 -26.48 -8.94
C ASP A 853 -27.79 -27.50 -10.03
N THR A 854 -26.71 -27.18 -10.74
CA THR A 854 -26.12 -27.99 -11.80
C THR A 854 -24.66 -28.41 -11.57
N LYS A 855 -24.00 -27.91 -10.51
CA LYS A 855 -22.62 -28.19 -10.12
C LYS A 855 -22.45 -28.75 -8.68
N PRO A 856 -23.27 -29.71 -8.16
CA PRO A 856 -23.36 -30.09 -6.73
C PRO A 856 -22.06 -30.66 -6.10
N ALA A 857 -21.11 -29.77 -5.83
CA ALA A 857 -19.80 -29.89 -5.17
C ALA A 857 -18.87 -28.68 -5.48
N LEU A 858 -19.39 -27.56 -6.01
CA LEU A 858 -18.67 -26.34 -6.42
C LEU A 858 -19.64 -25.15 -6.25
N PHE A 859 -19.10 -23.96 -6.00
CA PHE A 859 -19.87 -22.71 -5.97
C PHE A 859 -20.52 -22.43 -7.33
N GLY A 860 -21.73 -21.87 -7.29
CA GLY A 860 -22.57 -21.56 -8.44
C GLY A 860 -23.18 -22.79 -9.11
N GLY A 861 -24.31 -22.62 -9.76
CA GLY A 861 -24.89 -23.64 -10.61
C GLY A 861 -26.36 -23.44 -11.00
N ILE A 862 -26.97 -22.29 -10.71
CA ILE A 862 -28.42 -22.11 -10.80
C ILE A 862 -28.93 -22.26 -12.23
N ALA A 863 -29.77 -23.27 -12.44
CA ALA A 863 -30.27 -23.61 -13.77
C ALA A 863 -31.28 -22.57 -14.30
N ILE A 864 -30.80 -21.46 -14.87
CA ILE A 864 -31.59 -20.29 -15.32
C ILE A 864 -32.91 -20.70 -15.98
N LEU A 865 -34.00 -20.66 -15.19
CA LEU A 865 -35.19 -21.43 -15.49
C LEU A 865 -36.22 -20.65 -16.31
N TYR A 866 -35.78 -20.00 -17.39
CA TYR A 866 -36.64 -19.47 -18.45
C TYR A 866 -37.80 -20.46 -18.70
N PRO A 867 -39.08 -20.13 -18.41
CA PRO A 867 -40.18 -21.11 -18.35
C PRO A 867 -40.58 -21.61 -19.75
N LEU A 868 -39.78 -22.56 -20.22
CA LEU A 868 -39.24 -22.67 -21.59
C LEU A 868 -40.11 -22.01 -22.68
N PRO A 869 -39.88 -20.70 -22.97
CA PRO A 869 -40.68 -19.96 -23.94
C PRO A 869 -40.47 -20.52 -25.34
N LEU A 870 -41.46 -21.32 -25.74
CA LEU A 870 -41.65 -21.92 -27.06
C LEU A 870 -40.68 -23.05 -27.47
N SER A 871 -41.15 -24.29 -27.34
CA SER A 871 -40.51 -25.46 -27.99
C SER A 871 -40.57 -25.31 -29.52
N ALA A 872 -39.41 -25.04 -30.10
CA ALA A 872 -39.06 -25.09 -31.53
C ALA A 872 -40.06 -24.49 -32.54
N ILE A 873 -39.77 -23.28 -33.05
CA ILE A 873 -40.45 -22.74 -34.24
C ILE A 873 -39.97 -23.51 -35.49
N GLU A 874 -40.69 -24.55 -35.87
CA GLU A 874 -40.47 -25.31 -37.11
C GLU A 874 -41.08 -24.57 -38.31
N LEU A 875 -40.24 -23.79 -39.02
CA LEU A 875 -40.60 -23.10 -40.25
C LEU A 875 -40.49 -24.04 -41.46
N SER A 876 -41.55 -24.03 -42.26
CA SER A 876 -41.59 -24.62 -43.59
C SER A 876 -41.89 -23.55 -44.64
N ALA A 877 -41.28 -23.66 -45.81
CA ALA A 877 -41.57 -22.78 -46.94
C ALA A 877 -41.67 -23.54 -48.26
N VAL A 878 -42.62 -23.13 -49.11
CA VAL A 878 -42.87 -23.74 -50.43
C VAL A 878 -42.98 -22.64 -51.48
N LEU A 879 -42.17 -22.72 -52.54
CA LEU A 879 -42.22 -21.80 -53.68
C LEU A 879 -43.19 -22.29 -54.75
N ASP A 880 -44.24 -21.52 -55.02
CA ASP A 880 -45.11 -21.68 -56.19
C ASP A 880 -44.92 -20.50 -57.17
N ASN A 881 -44.26 -20.77 -58.30
CA ASN A 881 -43.86 -19.80 -59.31
C ASN A 881 -43.00 -18.63 -58.77
N THR A 882 -43.63 -17.54 -58.34
CA THR A 882 -42.99 -16.33 -57.76
C THR A 882 -43.41 -16.06 -56.32
N LEU A 883 -44.38 -16.81 -55.80
CA LEU A 883 -44.95 -16.64 -54.46
C LEU A 883 -44.42 -17.74 -53.53
N VAL A 884 -43.80 -17.33 -52.43
CA VAL A 884 -43.41 -18.23 -51.34
C VAL A 884 -44.56 -18.30 -50.34
N GLN A 885 -45.01 -19.51 -50.03
CA GLN A 885 -45.90 -19.79 -48.92
C GLN A 885 -45.05 -20.25 -47.74
N LEU A 886 -45.05 -19.48 -46.65
CA LEU A 886 -44.41 -19.83 -45.39
C LEU A 886 -45.45 -20.33 -44.40
N LYS A 887 -45.10 -21.33 -43.60
CA LYS A 887 -45.91 -21.86 -42.50
C LYS A 887 -45.03 -22.32 -41.37
N TRP A 888 -45.37 -21.94 -40.15
CA TRP A 888 -44.71 -22.43 -38.94
C TRP A 888 -45.77 -22.88 -37.94
N THR A 889 -45.37 -23.84 -37.11
CA THR A 889 -46.07 -24.25 -35.90
C THR A 889 -45.23 -23.87 -34.69
N THR A 890 -45.90 -23.66 -33.59
CA THR A 890 -45.32 -23.22 -32.32
C THR A 890 -45.86 -24.14 -31.23
N GLU A 891 -45.03 -24.53 -30.26
CA GLU A 891 -45.43 -25.38 -29.14
C GLU A 891 -45.22 -24.63 -27.82
N ASN A 892 -46.24 -24.60 -26.96
CA ASN A 892 -46.24 -23.84 -25.70
C ASN A 892 -46.05 -22.32 -25.86
N GLU A 893 -46.96 -21.63 -26.56
CA GLU A 893 -46.95 -20.16 -26.66
C GLU A 893 -47.19 -19.53 -25.28
N GLN A 894 -46.15 -18.96 -24.67
CA GLN A 894 -46.16 -18.04 -23.52
C GLN A 894 -45.79 -16.63 -24.01
N GLN A 895 -46.39 -15.57 -23.45
CA GLN A 895 -46.14 -14.13 -23.73
C GLN A 895 -46.06 -13.63 -25.20
N CYS A 896 -46.18 -14.49 -26.22
CA CYS A 896 -45.86 -14.12 -27.59
C CYS A 896 -46.84 -13.10 -28.17
N SER A 897 -46.33 -11.97 -28.66
CA SER A 897 -47.16 -10.88 -29.18
C SER A 897 -47.30 -10.93 -30.71
N ARG A 898 -46.21 -11.20 -31.44
CA ARG A 898 -46.19 -11.17 -32.92
C ARG A 898 -45.01 -11.91 -33.54
N PHE A 899 -45.20 -12.40 -34.75
CA PHE A 899 -44.18 -13.04 -35.57
C PHE A 899 -43.78 -12.14 -36.75
N ILE A 900 -42.51 -11.77 -36.83
CA ILE A 900 -41.92 -11.06 -37.97
C ILE A 900 -41.26 -12.09 -38.89
N VAL A 901 -41.71 -12.16 -40.14
CA VAL A 901 -41.13 -13.04 -41.15
C VAL A 901 -40.02 -12.30 -41.86
N GLU A 902 -38.81 -12.84 -41.83
CA GLU A 902 -37.62 -12.21 -42.40
C GLU A 902 -37.06 -13.00 -43.59
N ARG A 903 -36.47 -12.27 -44.54
CA ARG A 903 -35.88 -12.81 -45.76
C ARG A 903 -34.44 -12.34 -45.91
N SER A 904 -33.54 -13.27 -46.21
CA SER A 904 -32.13 -13.02 -46.56
C SER A 904 -31.81 -13.52 -47.97
N THR A 905 -30.74 -12.96 -48.56
CA THR A 905 -30.27 -13.30 -49.91
C THR A 905 -28.78 -13.67 -49.99
N ASP A 906 -28.14 -13.80 -48.84
CA ASP A 906 -26.77 -14.26 -48.59
C ASP A 906 -26.71 -15.31 -47.46
N GLY A 907 -27.71 -15.36 -46.59
CA GLY A 907 -27.81 -16.23 -45.41
C GLY A 907 -27.40 -15.54 -44.10
N ILE A 908 -27.06 -14.24 -44.14
CA ILE A 908 -26.50 -13.47 -43.03
C ILE A 908 -27.35 -12.21 -42.79
N SER A 909 -27.56 -11.40 -43.83
CA SER A 909 -28.34 -10.17 -43.77
C SER A 909 -29.81 -10.46 -43.99
N PHE A 910 -30.60 -10.47 -42.92
CA PHE A 910 -32.05 -10.65 -42.93
C PHE A 910 -32.78 -9.30 -42.91
N ALA A 911 -33.98 -9.25 -43.50
CA ALA A 911 -34.86 -8.10 -43.46
C ALA A 911 -36.33 -8.55 -43.43
N ALA A 912 -37.15 -7.89 -42.60
CA ALA A 912 -38.59 -8.15 -42.50
C ALA A 912 -39.30 -8.05 -43.86
N CYS A 913 -40.21 -8.98 -44.14
CA CYS A 913 -41.05 -9.01 -45.34
C CYS A 913 -42.54 -9.24 -45.06
N ALA A 914 -42.90 -9.78 -43.90
CA ALA A 914 -44.28 -9.89 -43.42
C ALA A 914 -44.31 -9.83 -41.88
N GLU A 915 -45.46 -9.51 -41.31
CA GLU A 915 -45.73 -9.56 -39.87
C GLU A 915 -47.08 -10.24 -39.65
N VAL A 916 -47.16 -11.09 -38.62
CA VAL A 916 -48.34 -11.89 -38.28
C VAL A 916 -48.53 -11.84 -36.75
N PRO A 917 -49.59 -11.23 -36.22
CA PRO A 917 -49.88 -11.26 -34.78
C PRO A 917 -50.00 -12.69 -34.25
N ALA A 918 -49.59 -12.91 -33.01
CA ALA A 918 -49.85 -14.17 -32.32
C ALA A 918 -51.36 -14.36 -32.10
N THR A 919 -51.79 -15.62 -31.96
CA THR A 919 -53.21 -15.99 -31.83
C THR A 919 -53.51 -17.16 -30.88
N GLY A 920 -52.48 -17.83 -30.35
CA GLY A 920 -52.65 -18.67 -29.18
C GLY A 920 -52.89 -17.86 -27.91
N THR A 921 -53.10 -18.58 -26.83
CA THR A 921 -53.08 -18.08 -25.44
C THR A 921 -51.99 -18.83 -24.68
N ASN A 922 -51.51 -18.28 -23.55
CA ASN A 922 -50.55 -18.92 -22.65
C ASN A 922 -50.79 -20.43 -22.52
N GLY A 923 -49.75 -21.23 -22.78
CA GLY A 923 -49.78 -22.69 -22.76
C GLY A 923 -50.43 -23.39 -23.96
N THR A 924 -50.51 -22.78 -25.16
CA THR A 924 -51.15 -23.41 -26.35
C THR A 924 -50.28 -23.45 -27.60
N ASN A 925 -50.58 -24.36 -28.54
CA ASN A 925 -49.81 -24.52 -29.79
C ASN A 925 -50.44 -23.75 -30.96
N GLY A 926 -49.68 -22.81 -31.52
CA GLY A 926 -50.10 -21.95 -32.63
C GLY A 926 -49.81 -22.54 -34.02
N ASN A 927 -50.50 -22.01 -35.04
CA ASN A 927 -50.43 -22.49 -36.43
C ASN A 927 -50.56 -21.31 -37.40
N TYR A 928 -49.44 -20.86 -37.98
CA TYR A 928 -49.36 -19.60 -38.72
C TYR A 928 -48.94 -19.78 -40.18
N SER A 929 -49.15 -18.72 -40.97
CA SER A 929 -48.68 -18.68 -42.35
C SER A 929 -48.52 -17.26 -42.88
N ALA A 930 -47.51 -17.05 -43.73
CA ALA A 930 -47.27 -15.80 -44.45
C ALA A 930 -47.04 -16.05 -45.95
N LEU A 931 -47.11 -14.97 -46.73
CA LEU A 931 -46.88 -14.98 -48.17
C LEU A 931 -45.86 -13.90 -48.54
N ASP A 932 -44.87 -14.23 -49.36
CA ASP A 932 -43.91 -13.27 -49.92
C ASP A 932 -43.79 -13.44 -51.45
N GLU A 933 -43.78 -12.33 -52.19
CA GLU A 933 -43.61 -12.33 -53.64
C GLU A 933 -42.17 -11.94 -54.02
N LEU A 934 -41.41 -12.90 -54.52
CA LEU A 934 -39.95 -12.81 -54.64
C LEU A 934 -39.42 -11.70 -55.56
N GLY A 935 -40.23 -11.15 -56.47
CA GLY A 935 -39.84 -10.06 -57.37
C GLY A 935 -38.46 -10.27 -58.03
N ALA A 936 -37.51 -9.38 -57.75
CA ALA A 936 -36.14 -9.46 -58.26
C ALA A 936 -35.25 -10.52 -57.56
N ALA A 937 -35.59 -10.96 -56.35
CA ALA A 937 -34.86 -12.01 -55.64
C ALA A 937 -35.02 -13.40 -56.30
N ALA A 938 -36.05 -13.60 -57.13
CA ALA A 938 -36.24 -14.80 -57.94
C ALA A 938 -35.11 -15.08 -58.95
N CYS A 939 -34.17 -14.15 -59.15
CA CYS A 939 -32.96 -14.33 -59.95
C CYS A 939 -31.72 -14.77 -59.14
N ARG A 940 -31.81 -14.94 -57.82
CA ARG A 940 -30.71 -15.43 -56.97
C ARG A 940 -30.74 -16.96 -56.81
N PRO A 941 -29.58 -17.62 -56.60
CA PRO A 941 -29.49 -19.09 -56.57
C PRO A 941 -30.10 -19.73 -55.31
N VAL A 942 -30.20 -18.95 -54.23
CA VAL A 942 -30.85 -19.30 -52.97
C VAL A 942 -31.52 -18.02 -52.43
N VAL A 943 -32.64 -18.17 -51.74
CA VAL A 943 -33.27 -17.16 -50.88
C VAL A 943 -33.58 -17.84 -49.55
N TYR A 944 -33.24 -17.19 -48.44
CA TYR A 944 -33.34 -17.74 -47.09
C TYR A 944 -34.47 -17.05 -46.35
N TYR A 945 -35.16 -17.78 -45.47
CA TYR A 945 -36.19 -17.23 -44.59
C TYR A 945 -36.02 -17.74 -43.18
N ARG A 946 -36.37 -16.89 -42.20
CA ARG A 946 -36.62 -17.25 -40.81
C ARG A 946 -37.83 -16.49 -40.30
N VAL A 947 -38.41 -16.93 -39.21
CA VAL A 947 -39.38 -16.18 -38.42
C VAL A 947 -38.70 -15.72 -37.14
N LYS A 948 -38.95 -14.48 -36.74
CA LYS A 948 -38.63 -13.91 -35.43
C LYS A 948 -39.93 -13.83 -34.65
N ALA A 949 -40.12 -14.68 -33.64
CA ALA A 949 -41.10 -14.41 -32.60
C ALA A 949 -40.66 -13.16 -31.84
N MET A 950 -41.61 -12.34 -31.44
CA MET A 950 -41.41 -11.19 -30.56
C MET A 950 -42.45 -11.33 -29.46
N ASP A 951 -42.02 -11.27 -28.22
CA ASP A 951 -42.89 -11.48 -27.07
C ASP A 951 -43.51 -10.13 -26.64
N ASN A 952 -44.18 -10.03 -25.49
CA ASN A 952 -44.85 -8.78 -25.09
C ASN A 952 -43.82 -7.71 -24.69
N ASP A 953 -42.78 -8.16 -24.02
CA ASP A 953 -41.96 -7.36 -23.11
C ASP A 953 -40.70 -6.80 -23.83
N GLY A 954 -40.40 -7.36 -25.00
CA GLY A 954 -39.40 -6.87 -25.96
C GLY A 954 -38.65 -8.00 -26.66
N ASP A 955 -38.60 -9.13 -25.96
CA ASP A 955 -37.74 -10.28 -26.22
C ASP A 955 -38.08 -11.06 -27.51
N PHE A 956 -37.15 -11.92 -27.97
CA PHE A 956 -37.33 -12.59 -29.26
C PHE A 956 -36.61 -13.93 -29.48
N ARG A 957 -37.25 -14.83 -30.23
CA ARG A 957 -36.72 -16.16 -30.58
C ARG A 957 -36.84 -16.44 -32.08
N TYR A 958 -35.83 -17.09 -32.69
CA TYR A 958 -35.79 -17.34 -34.15
C TYR A 958 -36.16 -18.78 -34.54
N SER A 959 -36.82 -18.95 -35.68
CA SER A 959 -37.02 -20.25 -36.32
C SER A 959 -35.77 -20.82 -36.97
N ASN A 960 -35.83 -22.11 -37.30
CA ASN A 960 -34.90 -22.68 -38.28
C ASN A 960 -34.93 -21.92 -39.62
N ILE A 961 -33.79 -21.88 -40.32
CA ILE A 961 -33.63 -21.12 -41.57
C ILE A 961 -33.98 -21.99 -42.78
N VAL A 962 -35.04 -21.64 -43.52
CA VAL A 962 -35.46 -22.35 -44.73
C VAL A 962 -34.81 -21.75 -45.99
N ALA A 963 -33.94 -22.54 -46.62
CA ALA A 963 -33.23 -22.16 -47.84
C ALA A 963 -33.97 -22.61 -49.12
N LEU A 964 -34.74 -21.72 -49.73
CA LEU A 964 -35.41 -21.95 -51.01
C LEU A 964 -34.48 -21.68 -52.21
N ARG A 965 -34.64 -22.45 -53.29
CA ARG A 965 -33.86 -22.28 -54.54
C ARG A 965 -34.78 -21.98 -55.72
N PRO A 966 -34.98 -20.70 -56.10
CA PRO A 966 -35.70 -20.34 -57.32
C PRO A 966 -35.05 -20.99 -58.54
N ASN A 967 -35.74 -21.93 -59.20
CA ASN A 967 -35.13 -22.80 -60.21
C ASN A 967 -35.30 -22.26 -61.65
N PRO A 968 -34.22 -21.78 -62.32
CA PRO A 968 -34.32 -21.12 -63.61
C PRO A 968 -34.06 -22.10 -64.78
N GLY A 969 -34.84 -23.18 -64.91
CA GLY A 969 -34.64 -24.13 -66.01
C GLY A 969 -35.70 -25.22 -66.18
N LYS A 970 -36.02 -25.56 -67.45
CA LYS A 970 -36.93 -26.66 -67.83
C LYS A 970 -36.16 -27.93 -68.22
N GLN A 971 -36.92 -29.00 -68.42
CA GLN A 971 -36.49 -30.40 -68.37
C GLN A 971 -35.40 -30.77 -69.40
N VAL A 972 -34.39 -31.51 -68.94
CA VAL A 972 -33.42 -32.22 -69.78
C VAL A 972 -33.90 -33.66 -70.00
N TYR A 973 -33.90 -34.11 -71.25
CA TYR A 973 -34.34 -35.46 -71.63
C TYR A 973 -33.20 -36.29 -72.22
N SER A 974 -33.13 -37.58 -71.88
CA SER A 974 -32.18 -38.55 -72.46
C SER A 974 -32.89 -39.74 -73.09
N TRP A 975 -32.63 -40.06 -74.36
CA TRP A 975 -33.25 -41.21 -75.04
C TRP A 975 -32.37 -41.84 -76.14
N PRO A 976 -32.55 -43.14 -76.43
CA PRO A 976 -33.31 -44.11 -75.63
C PRO A 976 -32.64 -44.35 -74.28
N ASN A 977 -33.41 -44.77 -73.27
CA ASN A 977 -32.91 -45.25 -71.99
C ASN A 977 -33.87 -46.34 -71.50
N PRO A 978 -33.48 -47.64 -71.46
CA PRO A 978 -32.15 -48.19 -71.76
C PRO A 978 -31.64 -47.93 -73.19
N PHE A 979 -30.32 -48.02 -73.37
CA PHE A 979 -29.64 -47.80 -74.65
C PHE A 979 -28.72 -48.97 -75.05
N GLU A 980 -28.35 -49.04 -76.32
CA GLU A 980 -27.34 -49.99 -76.84
C GLU A 980 -26.11 -49.25 -77.37
N ASN A 981 -26.19 -48.69 -78.58
CA ASN A 981 -25.08 -48.06 -79.31
C ASN A 981 -25.32 -46.58 -79.69
N GLN A 982 -26.47 -46.00 -79.29
CA GLN A 982 -26.76 -44.58 -79.43
C GLN A 982 -27.50 -44.06 -78.19
N LEU A 983 -27.12 -42.86 -77.76
CA LEU A 983 -27.81 -42.06 -76.76
C LEU A 983 -27.86 -40.60 -77.23
N ASN A 984 -29.00 -39.95 -77.03
CA ASN A 984 -29.20 -38.52 -77.25
C ASN A 984 -29.58 -37.87 -75.92
N LEU A 985 -29.02 -36.71 -75.61
CA LEU A 985 -29.48 -35.84 -74.53
C LEU A 985 -29.87 -34.48 -75.11
N GLN A 986 -31.02 -33.94 -74.69
CA GLN A 986 -31.51 -32.62 -75.11
C GLN A 986 -31.51 -31.67 -73.92
N VAL A 987 -30.88 -30.50 -74.10
CA VAL A 987 -30.59 -29.54 -73.02
C VAL A 987 -30.91 -28.14 -73.53
N GLU A 988 -31.81 -27.44 -72.88
CA GLU A 988 -32.09 -26.03 -73.16
C GLU A 988 -31.19 -25.13 -72.33
N LEU A 989 -30.66 -24.06 -72.93
CA LEU A 989 -29.78 -23.09 -72.26
C LEU A 989 -30.36 -21.67 -72.34
N ALA A 990 -30.36 -20.96 -71.21
CA ALA A 990 -30.75 -19.55 -71.16
C ALA A 990 -29.71 -18.59 -71.80
N ALA A 991 -28.46 -19.04 -71.96
CA ALA A 991 -27.37 -18.29 -72.58
C ALA A 991 -26.36 -19.23 -73.26
N ASN A 992 -25.47 -18.70 -74.11
CA ASN A 992 -24.38 -19.48 -74.72
C ASN A 992 -23.36 -19.91 -73.66
N ALA A 993 -23.05 -21.21 -73.58
CA ALA A 993 -22.14 -21.77 -72.57
C ALA A 993 -21.43 -23.03 -73.08
N SER A 994 -20.27 -23.39 -72.51
CA SER A 994 -19.61 -24.67 -72.81
C SER A 994 -20.34 -25.81 -72.11
N LEU A 995 -20.99 -26.69 -72.88
CA LEU A 995 -21.61 -27.91 -72.36
C LEU A 995 -20.56 -28.99 -72.12
N GLU A 996 -20.63 -29.64 -70.96
CA GLU A 996 -19.78 -30.77 -70.59
C GLU A 996 -20.65 -31.95 -70.12
N LEU A 997 -20.64 -33.03 -70.90
CA LEU A 997 -21.27 -34.30 -70.57
C LEU A 997 -20.26 -35.22 -69.88
N ARG A 998 -20.64 -35.79 -68.72
CA ARG A 998 -19.86 -36.79 -67.98
C ARG A 998 -20.68 -38.06 -67.77
N ILE A 999 -20.08 -39.23 -67.92
CA ILE A 999 -20.70 -40.53 -67.61
C ILE A 999 -19.81 -41.32 -66.67
N TYR A 1000 -20.39 -41.76 -65.56
CA TYR A 1000 -19.73 -42.48 -64.48
C TYR A 1000 -20.28 -43.91 -64.33
N ASN A 1001 -19.45 -44.84 -63.86
CA ASN A 1001 -19.92 -46.16 -63.44
C ASN A 1001 -20.65 -46.09 -62.08
N SER A 1002 -21.19 -47.22 -61.62
CA SER A 1002 -21.87 -47.33 -60.32
C SER A 1002 -20.95 -47.20 -59.08
N GLN A 1003 -19.66 -46.93 -59.28
CA GLN A 1003 -18.66 -46.68 -58.23
C GLN A 1003 -18.12 -45.22 -58.30
N GLY A 1004 -18.76 -44.34 -59.07
CA GLY A 1004 -18.32 -42.94 -59.23
C GLY A 1004 -17.10 -42.73 -60.13
N VAL A 1005 -16.61 -43.75 -60.84
CA VAL A 1005 -15.46 -43.63 -61.75
C VAL A 1005 -15.92 -43.07 -63.09
N LEU A 1006 -15.33 -41.94 -63.51
CA LEU A 1006 -15.59 -41.28 -64.79
C LEU A 1006 -15.11 -42.14 -65.98
N LEU A 1007 -16.03 -42.59 -66.83
CA LEU A 1007 -15.75 -43.43 -67.99
C LEU A 1007 -15.75 -42.68 -69.33
N LEU A 1008 -16.52 -41.58 -69.42
CA LEU A 1008 -16.63 -40.78 -70.63
C LEU A 1008 -16.84 -39.32 -70.26
N LEU A 1009 -16.04 -38.44 -70.87
CA LEU A 1009 -16.20 -36.99 -70.84
C LEU A 1009 -16.31 -36.46 -72.27
N LYS A 1010 -17.24 -35.53 -72.51
CA LYS A 1010 -17.42 -34.88 -73.81
C LYS A 1010 -17.80 -33.40 -73.62
N LYS A 1011 -16.91 -32.49 -74.00
CA LYS A 1011 -17.21 -31.06 -74.09
C LYS A 1011 -17.70 -30.69 -75.49
N GLN A 1012 -18.62 -29.73 -75.59
CA GLN A 1012 -19.03 -29.08 -76.85
C GLN A 1012 -19.55 -27.66 -76.57
N PRO A 1013 -19.46 -26.71 -77.52
CA PRO A 1013 -20.18 -25.45 -77.38
C PRO A 1013 -21.69 -25.69 -77.33
N GLY A 1014 -22.37 -25.03 -76.40
CA GLY A 1014 -23.82 -24.92 -76.32
C GLY A 1014 -24.26 -23.49 -76.61
N TYR A 1015 -25.38 -23.36 -77.31
CA TYR A 1015 -25.97 -22.08 -77.70
C TYR A 1015 -27.30 -21.86 -76.97
N THR A 1016 -27.74 -20.61 -76.88
CA THR A 1016 -29.02 -20.22 -76.29
C THR A 1016 -30.18 -20.96 -76.98
N GLY A 1017 -31.12 -21.49 -76.20
CA GLY A 1017 -32.17 -22.40 -76.65
C GLY A 1017 -31.77 -23.88 -76.61
N ILE A 1018 -32.45 -24.71 -77.43
CA ILE A 1018 -32.38 -26.17 -77.35
C ILE A 1018 -31.13 -26.73 -78.06
N ASN A 1019 -30.27 -27.39 -77.29
CA ASN A 1019 -29.10 -28.14 -77.75
C ASN A 1019 -29.39 -29.64 -77.77
N THR A 1020 -28.62 -30.42 -78.54
CA THR A 1020 -28.67 -31.89 -78.48
C THR A 1020 -27.27 -32.49 -78.52
N ILE A 1021 -26.92 -33.20 -77.45
CA ILE A 1021 -25.67 -33.96 -77.33
C ILE A 1021 -25.95 -35.38 -77.82
N ARG A 1022 -25.27 -35.82 -78.89
CA ARG A 1022 -25.38 -37.20 -79.40
C ARG A 1022 -24.12 -37.99 -79.09
N LEU A 1023 -24.29 -39.21 -78.57
CA LEU A 1023 -23.26 -40.22 -78.41
C LEU A 1023 -23.61 -41.44 -79.27
N THR A 1024 -22.62 -41.96 -80.00
CA THR A 1024 -22.72 -43.24 -80.75
C THR A 1024 -21.49 -44.10 -80.48
N ARG A 1025 -20.46 -44.05 -81.35
CA ARG A 1025 -19.19 -44.83 -81.26
C ARG A 1025 -18.42 -44.70 -79.94
N GLN A 1026 -18.77 -43.72 -79.12
CA GLN A 1026 -18.18 -43.48 -77.80
C GLN A 1026 -18.76 -44.45 -76.74
N LEU A 1027 -19.97 -44.97 -76.96
CA LEU A 1027 -20.70 -45.88 -76.07
C LEU A 1027 -20.29 -47.35 -76.22
N ASP A 1028 -19.70 -47.73 -77.35
CA ASP A 1028 -19.30 -49.11 -77.66
C ASP A 1028 -18.32 -49.68 -76.62
N ARG A 1029 -17.55 -48.81 -75.96
CA ARG A 1029 -16.58 -49.14 -74.91
C ARG A 1029 -17.18 -49.36 -73.53
N LEU A 1030 -18.45 -48.99 -73.31
CA LEU A 1030 -19.15 -49.20 -72.04
C LEU A 1030 -19.63 -50.65 -71.96
N ALA A 1031 -19.48 -51.29 -70.81
CA ALA A 1031 -20.05 -52.62 -70.53
C ALA A 1031 -21.58 -52.55 -70.37
N ARG A 1032 -22.22 -53.71 -70.26
CA ARG A 1032 -23.64 -53.81 -69.87
C ARG A 1032 -23.80 -53.46 -68.39
N GLY A 1033 -24.85 -52.71 -68.03
CA GLY A 1033 -25.05 -52.24 -66.66
C GLY A 1033 -25.62 -50.82 -66.57
N SER A 1034 -25.65 -50.26 -65.35
CA SER A 1034 -26.16 -48.91 -65.10
C SER A 1034 -25.05 -47.88 -64.91
N TYR A 1035 -25.29 -46.67 -65.41
CA TYR A 1035 -24.37 -45.54 -65.39
C TYR A 1035 -25.07 -44.29 -64.84
N LEU A 1036 -24.32 -43.39 -64.22
CA LEU A 1036 -24.79 -42.03 -63.93
C LEU A 1036 -24.32 -41.11 -65.06
N VAL A 1037 -25.20 -40.26 -65.59
CA VAL A 1037 -24.84 -39.19 -66.52
C VAL A 1037 -25.09 -37.83 -65.90
N GLU A 1038 -24.14 -36.92 -66.09
CA GLU A 1038 -24.24 -35.52 -65.69
C GLU A 1038 -24.05 -34.61 -66.90
N VAL A 1039 -24.74 -33.47 -66.90
CA VAL A 1039 -24.49 -32.36 -67.82
C VAL A 1039 -24.18 -31.10 -67.03
N LEU A 1040 -23.09 -30.44 -67.38
CA LEU A 1040 -22.71 -29.11 -66.86
C LEU A 1040 -22.74 -28.08 -68.00
N ALA A 1041 -22.98 -26.82 -67.66
CA ALA A 1041 -22.73 -25.65 -68.50
C ALA A 1041 -21.76 -24.72 -67.77
N GLY A 1042 -20.51 -24.63 -68.26
CA GLY A 1042 -19.42 -24.10 -67.45
C GLY A 1042 -19.26 -24.90 -66.17
N ASN A 1043 -19.34 -24.24 -65.01
CA ASN A 1043 -19.27 -24.88 -63.70
C ASN A 1043 -20.64 -25.32 -63.15
N LEU A 1044 -21.75 -24.86 -63.75
CA LEU A 1044 -23.10 -25.16 -63.25
C LEU A 1044 -23.57 -26.54 -63.72
N LYS A 1045 -23.87 -27.45 -62.78
CA LYS A 1045 -24.49 -28.75 -63.07
C LYS A 1045 -25.97 -28.58 -63.38
N LEU A 1046 -26.35 -28.82 -64.64
CA LEU A 1046 -27.72 -28.67 -65.15
C LEU A 1046 -28.58 -29.93 -64.98
N TYR A 1047 -27.97 -31.11 -65.00
CA TYR A 1047 -28.72 -32.37 -64.98
C TYR A 1047 -27.91 -33.55 -64.43
N SER A 1048 -28.61 -34.52 -63.87
CA SER A 1048 -28.08 -35.79 -63.35
C SER A 1048 -29.14 -36.87 -63.53
N THR A 1049 -28.83 -38.01 -64.18
CA THR A 1049 -29.78 -39.14 -64.25
C THR A 1049 -29.11 -40.51 -64.41
N LYS A 1050 -29.87 -41.57 -64.13
CA LYS A 1050 -29.43 -42.97 -64.28
C LYS A 1050 -29.75 -43.49 -65.68
N LEU A 1051 -28.72 -43.97 -66.37
CA LEU A 1051 -28.83 -44.66 -67.65
C LEU A 1051 -28.61 -46.16 -67.49
N ILE A 1052 -29.16 -46.96 -68.41
CA ILE A 1052 -28.97 -48.42 -68.47
C ILE A 1052 -28.48 -48.81 -69.87
N LYS A 1053 -27.39 -49.57 -69.97
CA LYS A 1053 -26.92 -50.17 -71.23
C LYS A 1053 -27.26 -51.67 -71.28
N LEU A 1054 -27.88 -52.10 -72.38
CA LEU A 1054 -28.42 -53.47 -72.59
C LEU A 1054 -27.41 -54.52 -73.05
#